data_AF-A0A8H6QLG0-F1
#
_entry.id   AF-A0A8H6QLG0-F1
#
_cell.length_a   1.000
_cell.length_b   1.000
_cell.length_c   1.000
_cell.angle_alpha   90.00
_cell.angle_beta   90.00
_cell.angle_gamma   90.00
#
_symmetry.space_group_name_H-M   'P 1'
#
loop_
_entity.id
_entity.type
_entity.pdbx_description
1 polymer ?
#
loop_
_entity_poly.entity_id
_entity_poly.type
_entity_poly.pdbx_seq_one_letter_code
_entity_poly.pdbx_strand_id
1 'polypeptide(L)'
;MDGHRIFVYQPLKLTENLSVLSDADFLSPKGSTKAANPGVTCDLFFTSQKIFEISANTTDEHMIPLLYRYPDFPARYVRRLKSEFSRAIKMVSVASEISLLPKLLDPVPECQYETAAVRTRDLSHDYSVITFLPATQGSWLPRYSSSFQTSSPDEDIPQFREASEQYQPSAFTSNSKGLFGELYVQDTQKWRQVFVKKSPHITDELLAFPDILRYFPPNHTQRVVAVDRKASTVFFNLFGGKILNQIRLDYYNDLSFLNQQSFRHAVDWFLDIELRRAEHVSDAYRTTLHLDPDAGECAGQRIHRFYFKRLEYNVRFFEFYSEWILQALGVQQPKGLTTSAFLELPLVINGVSRGPLRYYLDHARRVLDPSESGVLSTLPVAFGLGDGHGGNLMVTQENTPHMMYIDYEVSGVHCPFLDMAKSIYNDAFFNVLYADLLCDDVSQINKSGVMASWDFQQGAVHIEYNIDVDTIGKVIALSKLDYVLLPLLESVARDSPWQMKNIEEVLSYGLFCCALLSRRFTARPDVFFLNLALGIRLAEDLKAVLREVFDWDKWHVFNLPSQPLTSIAPHTCIRESIFAEPRIDHHFAYSTVLASSSADKLLIDVGCCMGTDIRKLILDGYPAESILGLDIERSFFNLGHVLYNESRNATGCRFRQADMLDPKFSETNIDLQDAYHFVHTANVIHLFGLKDQEIFFRNLVYLAKPGGRIWGRQVGLQEDEFQSSYKQPDGKGARFTIKEFRNFCLEITRWSLADINFEAQLVFEAILAMQEYFIRSTTGLRGLRDEYSTDIPEEADDMTDDEQYEVDYILDSRTHNGNLQYRVKWAGYKDDPEWYGAENFERAPYRLQEFHFRYSWKPGPPKDLDDWLLRAGDDELT
;
A
#
# COMPACT_ATOMS: atom_id res chain seq x y z
N MET A 1 -15.82 -26.30 -2.94
CA MET A 1 -14.87 -26.53 -1.83
C MET A 1 -13.84 -25.45 -1.97
N ASP A 2 -14.13 -24.34 -1.32
CA ASP A 2 -13.76 -23.00 -1.78
C ASP A 2 -12.49 -22.56 -1.05
N GLY A 3 -11.38 -23.20 -1.41
CA GLY A 3 -10.08 -22.91 -0.82
C GLY A 3 -9.69 -21.45 -1.05
N HIS A 4 -9.60 -20.68 0.04
CA HIS A 4 -8.99 -19.36 0.06
C HIS A 4 -7.59 -19.43 -0.58
N ARG A 5 -7.32 -18.58 -1.59
CA ARG A 5 -6.04 -18.51 -2.28
C ARG A 5 -5.28 -17.25 -1.88
N ILE A 6 -3.97 -17.38 -1.80
CA ILE A 6 -3.02 -16.31 -1.56
C ILE A 6 -2.24 -16.14 -2.86
N PHE A 7 -2.30 -14.96 -3.47
CA PHE A 7 -1.48 -14.63 -4.62
C PHE A 7 -0.29 -13.81 -4.12
N VAL A 8 0.92 -14.35 -4.31
CA VAL A 8 2.17 -13.71 -3.92
C VAL A 8 2.90 -13.30 -5.19
N TYR A 9 2.94 -11.99 -5.45
CA TYR A 9 3.62 -11.41 -6.60
C TYR A 9 5.03 -10.97 -6.21
N GLN A 10 6.05 -11.35 -6.98
CA GLN A 10 7.42 -10.89 -6.77
C GLN A 10 7.78 -9.87 -7.86
N PRO A 11 8.00 -8.58 -7.50
CA PRO A 11 8.44 -7.54 -8.44
C PRO A 11 9.72 -7.91 -9.23
N LEU A 12 9.77 -7.58 -10.52
CA LEU A 12 10.90 -7.79 -11.44
C LEU A 12 12.20 -7.11 -10.97
N LYS A 13 12.13 -6.03 -10.18
CA LYS A 13 13.31 -5.32 -9.65
C LYS A 13 13.97 -5.97 -8.43
N LEU A 14 13.31 -6.94 -7.78
CA LEU A 14 13.87 -7.63 -6.61
C LEU A 14 14.81 -8.78 -7.01
N THR A 15 14.94 -9.11 -8.30
CA THR A 15 15.64 -10.32 -8.77
C THR A 15 17.16 -10.27 -8.66
N GLU A 16 17.78 -9.09 -8.54
CA GLU A 16 19.25 -8.99 -8.56
C GLU A 16 19.90 -9.57 -7.30
N ASN A 17 19.16 -9.72 -6.19
CA ASN A 17 19.73 -10.10 -4.88
C ASN A 17 18.81 -10.97 -4.01
N LEU A 18 17.72 -11.52 -4.53
CA LEU A 18 16.80 -12.33 -3.73
C LEU A 18 17.05 -13.83 -3.93
N SER A 19 17.61 -14.48 -2.91
CA SER A 19 17.61 -15.94 -2.79
C SER A 19 16.28 -16.39 -2.19
N VAL A 20 15.36 -16.91 -3.00
CA VAL A 20 14.10 -17.49 -2.49
C VAL A 20 14.39 -18.89 -1.94
N LEU A 21 14.09 -19.12 -0.65
CA LEU A 21 14.06 -20.46 -0.07
C LEU A 21 12.95 -21.26 -0.76
N SER A 22 13.32 -22.28 -1.54
CA SER A 22 12.41 -23.09 -2.36
C SER A 22 11.40 -23.96 -1.58
N ASP A 23 11.27 -23.77 -0.27
CA ASP A 23 10.54 -24.67 0.64
C ASP A 23 9.75 -23.86 1.67
N ALA A 24 8.89 -22.95 1.19
CA ALA A 24 7.93 -22.21 2.03
C ALA A 24 6.74 -23.07 2.51
N ASP A 25 6.74 -24.37 2.22
CA ASP A 25 5.73 -25.35 2.67
C ASP A 25 5.74 -25.58 4.19
N PHE A 26 6.71 -25.04 4.92
CA PHE A 26 6.80 -25.27 6.36
C PHE A 26 5.83 -24.44 7.21
N LEU A 27 5.07 -23.46 6.69
CA LEU A 27 4.25 -22.57 7.52
C LEU A 27 2.89 -23.13 8.02
N SER A 28 2.63 -24.44 7.87
CA SER A 28 1.45 -25.07 8.47
C SER A 28 1.82 -26.22 9.41
N PRO A 29 1.66 -26.10 10.74
CA PRO A 29 1.49 -27.25 11.58
C PRO A 29 0.07 -27.80 11.38
N LYS A 30 -0.03 -29.07 10.96
CA LYS A 30 -1.31 -29.79 10.85
C LYS A 30 -2.18 -29.55 12.11
N GLY A 31 -3.37 -29.00 11.90
CA GLY A 31 -4.43 -28.88 12.93
C GLY A 31 -4.72 -27.48 13.47
N SER A 32 -4.09 -26.41 12.97
CA SER A 32 -4.42 -25.03 13.40
C SER A 32 -5.59 -24.44 12.61
N THR A 33 -6.65 -24.01 13.28
CA THR A 33 -7.76 -23.19 12.73
C THR A 33 -7.40 -21.70 12.59
N LYS A 34 -6.17 -21.30 12.96
CA LYS A 34 -5.61 -19.97 12.75
C LYS A 34 -4.48 -20.08 11.73
N ALA A 35 -4.80 -19.87 10.45
CA ALA A 35 -3.80 -19.67 9.41
C ALA A 35 -3.25 -18.25 9.50
N ALA A 36 -1.95 -18.05 9.28
CA ALA A 36 -1.37 -16.71 9.14
C ALA A 36 -2.03 -15.96 7.97
N ASN A 37 -2.32 -14.68 8.18
CA ASN A 37 -2.98 -13.84 7.19
C ASN A 37 -2.15 -13.79 5.88
N PRO A 38 -2.75 -14.11 4.72
CA PRO A 38 -2.20 -13.87 3.38
C PRO A 38 -1.53 -12.50 3.17
N GLY A 39 -1.97 -11.48 3.92
CA GLY A 39 -1.42 -10.13 3.91
C GLY A 39 0.06 -10.03 4.31
N VAL A 40 0.57 -10.91 5.19
CA VAL A 40 1.98 -10.82 5.66
C VAL A 40 2.97 -11.15 4.55
N THR A 41 2.63 -12.12 3.69
CA THR A 41 3.48 -12.44 2.54
C THR A 41 3.38 -11.33 1.50
N CYS A 42 2.18 -10.82 1.20
CA CYS A 42 2.02 -9.70 0.29
C CYS A 42 2.77 -8.42 0.75
N ASP A 43 2.67 -8.05 2.03
CA ASP A 43 3.32 -6.84 2.56
C ASP A 43 4.84 -6.89 2.42
N LEU A 44 5.47 -8.06 2.62
CA LEU A 44 6.91 -8.25 2.41
C LEU A 44 7.34 -8.14 0.93
N PHE A 45 6.46 -8.45 -0.01
CA PHE A 45 6.75 -8.41 -1.45
C PHE A 45 6.40 -7.07 -2.12
N PHE A 46 5.49 -6.27 -1.53
CA PHE A 46 5.01 -5.01 -2.12
C PHE A 46 5.59 -3.73 -1.51
N THR A 47 6.44 -3.81 -0.47
CA THR A 47 7.15 -2.60 -0.02
C THR A 47 8.15 -2.12 -1.08
N SER A 48 7.91 -0.94 -1.62
CA SER A 48 8.71 -0.28 -2.66
C SER A 48 10.04 0.33 -2.18
N GLN A 49 10.57 -0.11 -1.04
CA GLN A 49 11.92 0.24 -0.58
C GLN A 49 12.95 -0.77 -1.13
N LYS A 50 14.07 -0.28 -1.66
CA LYS A 50 15.23 -1.13 -1.98
C LYS A 50 15.73 -1.71 -0.65
N ILE A 51 15.52 -3.01 -0.41
CA ILE A 51 15.86 -3.57 0.90
C ILE A 51 17.34 -4.01 0.98
N PHE A 52 17.98 -4.49 -0.09
CA PHE A 52 19.44 -4.83 -0.08
C PHE A 52 20.14 -4.86 -1.47
N GLU A 53 21.47 -4.67 -1.45
CA GLU A 53 22.44 -5.01 -2.49
C GLU A 53 23.40 -6.08 -1.90
N ILE A 54 23.44 -7.32 -2.42
CA ILE A 54 24.36 -8.35 -1.88
C ILE A 54 25.77 -8.01 -2.36
N SER A 55 26.59 -7.48 -1.45
CA SER A 55 28.04 -7.47 -1.64
C SER A 55 28.64 -8.76 -1.08
N ALA A 56 29.86 -9.09 -1.51
CA ALA A 56 30.64 -10.22 -1.00
C ALA A 56 30.87 -10.21 0.53
N ASN A 57 30.50 -9.12 1.22
CA ASN A 57 30.63 -8.93 2.66
C ASN A 57 29.31 -9.08 3.44
N THR A 58 28.26 -9.64 2.83
CA THR A 58 26.95 -9.79 3.49
C THR A 58 26.99 -10.93 4.54
N THR A 59 26.99 -10.57 5.83
CA THR A 59 26.95 -11.51 6.97
C THR A 59 25.52 -11.79 7.48
N ASP A 60 25.35 -12.88 8.26
CA ASP A 60 24.09 -13.33 8.89
C ASP A 60 23.32 -12.21 9.64
N GLU A 61 24.00 -11.14 10.06
CA GLU A 61 23.43 -10.03 10.85
C GLU A 61 22.53 -9.09 10.05
N HIS A 62 22.68 -9.00 8.72
CA HIS A 62 21.89 -8.07 7.90
C HIS A 62 20.48 -8.59 7.55
N MET A 63 20.26 -9.90 7.61
CA MET A 63 18.99 -10.54 7.19
C MET A 63 17.99 -10.72 8.34
N ILE A 64 18.47 -10.66 9.58
CA ILE A 64 17.72 -10.89 10.80
C ILE A 64 16.59 -9.86 11.02
N PRO A 65 16.79 -8.54 10.83
CA PRO A 65 15.76 -7.52 11.12
C PRO A 65 14.45 -7.67 10.34
N LEU A 66 14.49 -8.29 9.16
CA LEU A 66 13.31 -8.51 8.31
C LEU A 66 12.33 -9.53 8.90
N LEU A 67 12.84 -10.56 9.59
CA LEU A 67 12.06 -11.62 10.23
C LEU A 67 11.43 -11.18 11.57
N TYR A 68 11.96 -10.13 12.18
CA TYR A 68 11.48 -9.59 13.47
C TYR A 68 10.41 -8.52 13.32
N ARG A 69 10.05 -8.11 12.10
CA ARG A 69 8.93 -7.18 11.85
C ARG A 69 7.54 -7.82 11.97
N TYR A 70 7.45 -9.14 12.09
CA TYR A 70 6.16 -9.86 12.22
C TYR A 70 6.14 -10.67 13.52
N PRO A 71 5.45 -10.18 14.58
CA PRO A 71 5.57 -10.69 15.94
C PRO A 71 4.96 -12.08 16.20
N ASP A 72 4.19 -12.63 15.25
CA ASP A 72 3.49 -13.91 15.42
C ASP A 72 4.30 -15.17 15.02
N PHE A 73 5.59 -15.03 14.71
CA PHE A 73 6.43 -16.19 14.35
C PHE A 73 6.86 -17.01 15.58
N PRO A 74 6.51 -18.31 15.69
CA PRO A 74 6.94 -19.13 16.82
C PRO A 74 8.47 -19.28 16.83
N ALA A 75 9.11 -19.08 17.98
CA ALA A 75 10.58 -19.07 18.13
C ALA A 75 11.32 -20.32 17.60
N ARG A 76 10.62 -21.45 17.46
CA ARG A 76 11.14 -22.69 16.83
C ARG A 76 11.33 -22.56 15.32
N TYR A 77 10.49 -21.78 14.64
CA TYR A 77 10.54 -21.55 13.20
C TYR A 77 11.65 -20.58 12.82
N VAL A 78 11.81 -19.50 13.60
CA VAL A 78 12.92 -18.54 13.46
C VAL A 78 14.27 -19.25 13.57
N ARG A 79 14.41 -20.19 14.53
CA ARG A 79 15.62 -21.01 14.68
C ARG A 79 15.90 -21.92 13.48
N ARG A 80 14.86 -22.51 12.89
CA ARG A 80 14.99 -23.40 11.73
C ARG A 80 15.35 -22.64 10.45
N LEU A 81 14.72 -21.48 10.22
CA LEU A 81 15.05 -20.58 9.12
C LEU A 81 16.47 -20.05 9.22
N LYS A 82 16.92 -19.61 10.41
CA LYS A 82 18.33 -19.21 10.64
C LYS A 82 19.31 -20.32 10.24
N SER A 83 19.05 -21.57 10.61
CA SER A 83 19.89 -22.72 10.25
C SER A 83 19.97 -22.99 8.74
N GLU A 84 18.88 -22.80 8.00
CA GLU A 84 18.85 -23.02 6.54
C GLU A 84 19.49 -21.84 5.79
N PHE A 85 19.32 -20.60 6.26
CA PHE A 85 19.98 -19.41 5.70
C PHE A 85 21.50 -19.47 5.88
N SER A 86 22.02 -19.80 7.07
CA SER A 86 23.47 -19.97 7.28
C SER A 86 24.06 -21.13 6.44
N ARG A 87 23.24 -22.13 6.07
CA ARG A 87 23.65 -23.22 5.16
C ARG A 87 23.73 -22.75 3.70
N ALA A 88 22.79 -21.90 3.26
CA ALA A 88 22.79 -21.30 1.92
C ALA A 88 23.96 -20.31 1.73
N ILE A 89 24.27 -19.48 2.74
CA ILE A 89 25.40 -18.54 2.71
C ILE A 89 26.74 -19.29 2.61
N LYS A 90 26.89 -20.41 3.31
CA LYS A 90 28.06 -21.30 3.16
C LYS A 90 28.17 -21.96 1.79
N MET A 91 27.06 -22.21 1.08
CA MET A 91 27.12 -22.73 -0.30
C MET A 91 27.54 -21.64 -1.30
N VAL A 92 27.14 -20.38 -1.06
CA VAL A 92 27.54 -19.22 -1.89
C VAL A 92 29.01 -18.85 -1.66
N SER A 93 29.53 -18.93 -0.43
CA SER A 93 30.96 -18.68 -0.16
C SER A 93 31.88 -19.72 -0.81
N VAL A 94 31.41 -20.97 -0.97
CA VAL A 94 32.13 -22.03 -1.70
C VAL A 94 32.07 -21.79 -3.22
N ALA A 95 30.99 -21.20 -3.74
CA ALA A 95 30.89 -20.81 -5.15
C ALA A 95 31.76 -19.59 -5.50
N SER A 96 32.00 -18.67 -4.54
CA SER A 96 32.88 -17.50 -4.73
C SER A 96 34.38 -17.82 -4.78
N GLU A 97 34.80 -19.03 -4.38
CA GLU A 97 36.18 -19.50 -4.61
C GLU A 97 36.40 -20.00 -6.05
N ILE A 98 35.33 -20.22 -6.83
CA ILE A 98 35.42 -20.47 -8.27
C ILE A 98 35.47 -19.11 -8.97
N SER A 99 36.68 -18.55 -9.02
CA SER A 99 37.06 -17.33 -9.73
C SER A 99 36.35 -17.17 -11.09
N LEU A 100 35.46 -16.17 -11.18
CA LEU A 100 34.85 -15.72 -12.42
C LEU A 100 35.19 -14.24 -12.66
N LEU A 101 36.24 -14.02 -13.46
CA LEU A 101 36.27 -13.24 -14.72
C LEU A 101 37.75 -12.95 -15.09
N PRO A 102 38.18 -12.85 -16.38
CA PRO A 102 37.39 -12.69 -17.60
C PRO A 102 37.80 -13.65 -18.75
N LYS A 103 36.87 -14.48 -19.24
CA LYS A 103 36.92 -15.06 -20.60
C LYS A 103 35.53 -15.10 -21.19
N LEU A 104 34.97 -13.91 -21.40
CA LEU A 104 33.89 -13.70 -22.36
C LEU A 104 34.56 -13.34 -23.67
N LEU A 105 34.91 -14.35 -24.47
CA LEU A 105 35.19 -14.29 -25.91
C LEU A 105 35.52 -15.73 -26.33
N ASP A 106 34.49 -16.57 -26.42
CA ASP A 106 34.38 -17.67 -27.39
C ASP A 106 32.97 -18.29 -27.25
N PRO A 107 32.34 -18.71 -28.37
CA PRO A 107 31.03 -19.35 -28.33
C PRO A 107 31.18 -20.77 -27.78
N VAL A 108 30.54 -21.07 -26.66
CA VAL A 108 30.46 -22.44 -26.12
C VAL A 108 29.04 -22.97 -26.36
N PRO A 109 28.92 -24.24 -26.82
CA PRO A 109 27.84 -24.69 -27.71
C PRO A 109 26.58 -25.13 -26.96
N GLU A 110 25.50 -25.32 -27.74
CA GLU A 110 24.20 -25.87 -27.35
C GLU A 110 24.28 -26.84 -26.16
N CYS A 111 23.99 -26.35 -24.95
CA CYS A 111 23.82 -27.20 -23.79
C CYS A 111 22.35 -27.62 -23.74
N GLN A 112 22.08 -28.88 -24.13
CA GLN A 112 20.82 -29.56 -23.90
C GLN A 112 20.59 -29.64 -22.38
N TYR A 113 19.71 -28.81 -21.84
CA TYR A 113 19.21 -29.00 -20.48
C TYR A 113 18.11 -30.06 -20.52
N GLU A 114 18.46 -31.28 -20.11
CA GLU A 114 17.49 -32.28 -19.69
C GLU A 114 16.65 -31.72 -18.54
N THR A 115 15.34 -31.79 -18.74
CA THR A 115 14.30 -31.50 -17.77
C THR A 115 14.48 -32.39 -16.54
N ALA A 116 15.02 -31.84 -15.46
CA ALA A 116 14.99 -32.49 -14.16
C ALA A 116 13.52 -32.58 -13.70
N ALA A 117 12.91 -33.75 -13.92
CA ALA A 117 11.59 -34.08 -13.42
C ALA A 117 11.57 -33.98 -11.89
N VAL A 118 11.01 -32.88 -11.38
CA VAL A 118 10.68 -32.73 -9.97
C VAL A 118 9.60 -33.78 -9.65
N ARG A 119 9.99 -34.80 -8.88
CA ARG A 119 9.05 -35.78 -8.33
C ARG A 119 8.08 -35.08 -7.39
N THR A 120 6.88 -34.79 -7.88
CA THR A 120 5.73 -34.44 -7.07
C THR A 120 5.40 -35.63 -6.15
N ARG A 121 5.66 -35.48 -4.85
CA ARG A 121 5.08 -36.37 -3.85
C ARG A 121 3.64 -35.95 -3.65
N ASP A 122 2.75 -36.90 -3.91
CA ASP A 122 1.32 -36.83 -3.61
C ASP A 122 1.10 -36.38 -2.16
N LEU A 123 0.63 -35.15 -1.98
CA LEU A 123 0.13 -34.63 -0.72
C LEU A 123 -1.33 -34.22 -0.94
N SER A 124 -2.22 -35.18 -0.76
CA SER A 124 -3.64 -34.92 -0.53
C SER A 124 -3.80 -33.97 0.66
N HIS A 125 -4.46 -32.81 0.47
CA HIS A 125 -5.43 -32.09 1.33
C HIS A 125 -5.49 -30.58 0.95
N ASP A 126 -6.54 -30.22 0.21
CA ASP A 126 -7.36 -28.98 0.13
C ASP A 126 -6.79 -27.55 0.03
N TYR A 127 -5.48 -27.35 -0.14
CA TYR A 127 -4.98 -26.07 -0.65
C TYR A 127 -3.98 -26.31 -1.78
N SER A 128 -4.12 -25.56 -2.86
CA SER A 128 -3.10 -25.53 -3.91
C SER A 128 -2.48 -24.15 -3.90
N VAL A 129 -1.24 -24.06 -3.42
CA VAL A 129 -0.35 -22.94 -3.66
C VAL A 129 0.04 -23.00 -5.14
N ILE A 130 -0.21 -21.94 -5.91
CA ILE A 130 0.22 -21.87 -7.31
C ILE A 130 1.18 -20.68 -7.49
N THR A 131 2.41 -21.06 -7.81
CA THR A 131 3.42 -20.39 -8.65
C THR A 131 3.86 -18.96 -8.29
N PHE A 132 5.09 -18.85 -7.80
CA PHE A 132 5.92 -17.65 -8.02
C PHE A 132 6.00 -17.42 -9.54
N LEU A 133 5.51 -16.29 -10.03
CA LEU A 133 5.66 -15.93 -11.44
C LEU A 133 7.14 -16.03 -11.82
N PRO A 134 7.53 -16.81 -12.85
CA PRO A 134 8.93 -17.02 -13.17
C PRO A 134 9.59 -15.68 -13.52
N ALA A 135 10.53 -15.26 -12.69
CA ALA A 135 11.47 -14.18 -12.99
C ALA A 135 12.49 -14.64 -14.03
N THR A 136 12.06 -14.84 -15.29
CA THR A 136 12.95 -15.21 -16.39
C THR A 136 13.54 -14.02 -17.13
N GLN A 137 13.32 -12.78 -16.68
CA GLN A 137 13.89 -11.59 -17.32
C GLN A 137 14.82 -10.87 -16.35
N GLY A 138 16.11 -10.88 -16.68
CA GLY A 138 17.16 -10.26 -15.88
C GLY A 138 16.95 -8.76 -15.65
N SER A 139 17.35 -8.30 -14.47
CA SER A 139 17.75 -6.93 -14.12
C SER A 139 17.34 -5.84 -15.11
N TRP A 140 16.18 -5.22 -14.88
CA TRP A 140 15.88 -3.92 -15.50
C TRP A 140 16.61 -2.82 -14.73
N LEU A 141 17.84 -2.53 -15.17
CA LEU A 141 18.44 -1.22 -14.96
C LEU A 141 18.16 -0.40 -16.22
N PRO A 142 17.77 0.89 -16.13
CA PRO A 142 17.76 1.79 -17.27
C PRO A 142 19.22 2.05 -17.70
N ARG A 143 19.86 1.07 -18.33
CA ARG A 143 21.17 1.19 -18.98
C ARG A 143 20.94 1.26 -20.48
N TYR A 144 20.34 2.36 -20.94
CA TYR A 144 20.48 2.74 -22.33
C TYR A 144 20.78 4.24 -22.42
N SER A 145 22.07 4.55 -22.45
CA SER A 145 22.59 5.70 -23.18
C SER A 145 22.90 5.27 -24.62
N SER A 146 21.94 4.69 -25.34
CA SER A 146 22.06 4.68 -26.81
C SER A 146 21.37 5.95 -27.29
N SER A 147 22.15 6.91 -27.74
CA SER A 147 21.67 7.93 -28.65
C SER A 147 20.83 7.23 -29.73
N PHE A 148 19.56 7.60 -29.81
CA PHE A 148 18.71 7.25 -30.94
C PHE A 148 19.38 7.88 -32.17
N GLN A 149 20.19 7.10 -32.90
CA GLN A 149 20.62 7.50 -34.22
C GLN A 149 19.41 7.33 -35.14
N THR A 150 18.60 8.37 -35.24
CA THR A 150 17.77 8.56 -36.41
C THR A 150 18.72 8.63 -37.59
N SER A 151 18.74 7.61 -38.45
CA SER A 151 19.32 7.74 -39.78
C SER A 151 18.73 9.00 -40.44
N SER A 152 19.56 9.70 -41.21
CA SER A 152 19.23 11.03 -41.72
C SER A 152 17.94 11.03 -42.56
N PRO A 153 17.25 12.18 -42.72
CA PRO A 153 15.90 12.28 -43.29
C PRO A 153 15.73 11.88 -44.76
N ASP A 154 16.79 11.48 -45.46
CA ASP A 154 16.80 11.33 -46.93
C ASP A 154 17.41 10.04 -47.47
N GLU A 155 17.72 9.03 -46.65
CA GLU A 155 18.25 7.75 -47.16
C GLU A 155 17.17 6.67 -47.33
N ASP A 156 17.09 6.17 -48.57
CA ASP A 156 16.39 5.00 -49.12
C ASP A 156 15.12 4.51 -48.41
N ILE A 157 13.98 4.64 -49.12
CA ILE A 157 12.74 3.91 -48.82
C ILE A 157 13.11 2.44 -48.61
N PRO A 158 12.89 1.88 -47.41
CA PRO A 158 13.30 0.51 -47.14
C PRO A 158 12.52 -0.43 -48.05
N GLN A 159 13.22 -1.38 -48.69
CA GLN A 159 12.55 -2.34 -49.57
C GLN A 159 11.54 -3.14 -48.75
N PHE A 160 10.26 -2.94 -49.03
CA PHE A 160 9.16 -3.54 -48.31
C PHE A 160 8.38 -4.47 -49.23
N ARG A 161 8.02 -5.65 -48.72
CA ARG A 161 7.12 -6.61 -49.37
C ARG A 161 5.94 -6.84 -48.46
N GLU A 162 4.74 -6.46 -48.92
CA GLU A 162 3.51 -6.75 -48.20
C GLU A 162 3.25 -8.25 -48.16
N ALA A 163 2.84 -8.77 -47.01
CA ALA A 163 2.44 -10.17 -46.88
C ALA A 163 1.09 -10.39 -47.59
N SER A 164 0.84 -11.61 -48.07
CA SER A 164 -0.47 -11.98 -48.61
C SER A 164 -1.56 -12.03 -47.53
N GLU A 165 -1.16 -12.16 -46.27
CA GLU A 165 -2.06 -12.14 -45.11
C GLU A 165 -2.58 -10.71 -44.86
N GLN A 166 -3.90 -10.57 -44.83
CA GLN A 166 -4.54 -9.29 -44.54
C GLN A 166 -4.64 -9.06 -43.03
N TYR A 167 -4.15 -7.90 -42.59
CA TYR A 167 -4.40 -7.44 -41.23
C TYR A 167 -5.89 -7.13 -41.05
N GLN A 168 -6.51 -7.80 -40.08
CA GLN A 168 -7.87 -7.49 -39.64
C GLN A 168 -7.82 -6.67 -38.36
N PRO A 169 -8.28 -5.40 -38.38
CA PRO A 169 -8.38 -4.59 -37.17
C PRO A 169 -9.28 -5.29 -36.15
N SER A 170 -8.83 -5.27 -34.91
CA SER A 170 -9.61 -5.80 -33.81
C SER A 170 -10.77 -4.86 -33.46
N ALA A 171 -11.89 -5.41 -32.99
CA ALA A 171 -13.00 -4.61 -32.43
C ALA A 171 -12.57 -3.75 -31.21
N PHE A 172 -11.39 -4.03 -30.67
CA PHE A 172 -10.76 -3.35 -29.54
C PHE A 172 -9.79 -2.23 -29.96
N THR A 173 -9.38 -2.15 -31.23
CA THR A 173 -8.43 -1.14 -31.73
C THR A 173 -9.17 0.02 -32.39
N SER A 174 -8.82 1.25 -32.05
CA SER A 174 -9.42 2.44 -32.66
C SER A 174 -8.37 3.28 -33.38
N ASN A 175 -8.43 3.38 -34.71
CA ASN A 175 -7.84 4.47 -35.52
C ASN A 175 -6.52 4.21 -36.28
N SER A 176 -5.88 3.03 -36.20
CA SER A 176 -4.70 2.73 -37.03
C SER A 176 -4.96 1.65 -38.08
N LYS A 177 -4.40 1.83 -39.28
CA LYS A 177 -4.36 0.78 -40.31
C LYS A 177 -3.05 0.02 -40.14
N GLY A 178 -3.16 -1.29 -39.95
CA GLY A 178 -2.04 -2.22 -39.89
C GLY A 178 -1.85 -2.97 -41.20
N LEU A 179 -0.62 -3.39 -41.50
CA LEU A 179 -0.29 -4.36 -42.55
C LEU A 179 0.83 -5.27 -42.04
N PHE A 180 0.84 -6.52 -42.51
CA PHE A 180 1.97 -7.43 -42.31
C PHE A 180 2.89 -7.39 -43.53
N GLY A 181 4.18 -7.65 -43.33
CA GLY A 181 5.11 -7.77 -44.44
C GLY A 181 6.55 -7.98 -44.01
N GLU A 182 7.45 -7.90 -44.97
CA GLU A 182 8.89 -8.03 -44.77
C GLU A 182 9.61 -6.75 -45.15
N LEU A 183 10.54 -6.32 -44.32
CA LEU A 183 11.43 -5.19 -44.55
C LEU A 183 12.85 -5.67 -44.78
N TYR A 184 13.50 -5.21 -45.85
CA TYR A 184 14.91 -5.46 -46.09
C TYR A 184 15.76 -4.52 -45.23
N VAL A 185 16.53 -5.08 -44.30
CA VAL A 185 17.43 -4.30 -43.43
C VAL A 185 18.83 -4.30 -44.03
N GLN A 186 19.24 -3.16 -44.60
CA GLN A 186 20.52 -3.00 -45.31
C GLN A 186 21.72 -3.44 -44.44
N ASP A 187 21.76 -3.05 -43.17
CA ASP A 187 22.87 -3.40 -42.25
C ASP A 187 23.07 -4.90 -42.05
N THR A 188 21.98 -5.68 -42.13
CA THR A 188 22.04 -7.14 -41.91
C THR A 188 21.88 -7.95 -43.18
N GLN A 189 21.64 -7.30 -44.33
CA GLN A 189 21.36 -7.92 -45.63
C GLN A 189 20.30 -9.04 -45.54
N LYS A 190 19.28 -8.85 -44.68
CA LYS A 190 18.25 -9.85 -44.38
C LYS A 190 16.86 -9.21 -44.39
N TRP A 191 15.88 -9.99 -44.85
CA TRP A 191 14.46 -9.68 -44.70
C TRP A 191 14.04 -9.94 -43.26
N ARG A 192 13.28 -9.00 -42.68
CA ARG A 192 12.70 -9.11 -41.35
C ARG A 192 11.20 -8.94 -41.42
N GLN A 193 10.48 -9.81 -40.72
CA GLN A 193 9.04 -9.71 -40.56
C GLN A 193 8.69 -8.49 -39.71
N VAL A 194 7.76 -7.67 -40.20
CA VAL A 194 7.37 -6.41 -39.58
C VAL A 194 5.86 -6.27 -39.53
N PHE A 195 5.39 -5.58 -38.49
CA PHE A 195 4.07 -4.97 -38.47
C PHE A 195 4.20 -3.51 -38.89
N VAL A 196 3.41 -3.09 -39.86
CA VAL A 196 3.43 -1.74 -40.43
C VAL A 196 2.23 -0.97 -39.90
N LYS A 197 2.47 0.07 -39.12
CA LYS A 197 1.42 0.98 -38.65
C LYS A 197 1.40 2.22 -39.53
N LYS A 198 0.24 2.54 -40.09
CA LYS A 198 -0.03 3.80 -40.78
C LYS A 198 -1.03 4.62 -39.96
N SER A 199 -0.58 5.79 -39.50
CA SER A 199 -1.38 6.68 -38.65
C SER A 199 -0.98 8.14 -38.87
N PRO A 200 -1.93 9.10 -38.87
CA PRO A 200 -1.60 10.52 -38.90
C PRO A 200 -0.87 11.00 -37.62
N HIS A 201 -0.81 10.17 -36.57
CA HIS A 201 -0.23 10.48 -35.26
C HIS A 201 1.14 9.86 -35.03
N ILE A 202 1.82 9.41 -36.07
CA ILE A 202 3.14 8.78 -35.96
C ILE A 202 4.19 9.71 -35.37
N THR A 203 4.11 11.01 -35.64
CA THR A 203 5.01 11.98 -35.01
C THR A 203 4.86 11.96 -33.50
N ASP A 204 3.62 11.90 -32.99
CA ASP A 204 3.34 11.85 -31.55
C ASP A 204 3.88 10.56 -30.92
N GLU A 205 3.65 9.43 -31.58
CA GLU A 205 4.12 8.11 -31.14
C GLU A 205 5.66 8.03 -31.11
N LEU A 206 6.34 8.59 -32.11
CA LEU A 206 7.80 8.64 -32.16
C LEU A 206 8.40 9.59 -31.11
N LEU A 207 7.70 10.67 -30.76
CA LEU A 207 8.11 11.60 -29.70
C LEU A 207 7.99 10.97 -28.31
N ALA A 208 6.97 10.13 -28.08
CA ALA A 208 6.80 9.44 -26.80
C ALA A 208 7.78 8.27 -26.61
N PHE A 209 8.29 7.70 -27.70
CA PHE A 209 9.05 6.45 -27.70
C PHE A 209 10.32 6.44 -26.81
N PRO A 210 11.14 7.51 -26.75
CA PRO A 210 12.28 7.55 -25.83
C PRO A 210 11.87 7.42 -24.37
N ASP A 211 10.78 8.09 -23.96
CA ASP A 211 10.27 8.01 -22.59
C ASP A 211 9.58 6.67 -22.33
N ILE A 212 8.92 6.07 -23.32
CA ILE A 212 8.40 4.69 -23.23
C ILE A 212 9.54 3.73 -22.90
N LEU A 213 10.66 3.77 -23.63
CA LEU A 213 11.81 2.90 -23.36
C LEU A 213 12.51 3.20 -22.03
N ARG A 214 12.35 4.44 -21.53
CA ARG A 214 12.93 4.87 -20.26
C ARG A 214 12.12 4.39 -19.06
N TYR A 215 10.80 4.36 -19.17
CA TYR A 215 9.90 4.09 -18.04
C TYR A 215 9.18 2.74 -18.11
N PHE A 216 9.12 2.09 -19.28
CA PHE A 216 8.57 0.75 -19.45
C PHE A 216 9.67 -0.26 -19.84
N PRO A 217 9.52 -1.55 -19.51
CA PRO A 217 10.54 -2.55 -19.82
C PRO A 217 10.75 -2.76 -21.33
N PRO A 218 11.99 -2.64 -21.87
CA PRO A 218 12.28 -2.75 -23.29
C PRO A 218 11.79 -4.04 -23.96
N ASN A 219 11.79 -5.17 -23.22
CA ASN A 219 11.31 -6.46 -23.73
C ASN A 219 9.78 -6.52 -23.89
N HIS A 220 9.06 -5.53 -23.36
CA HIS A 220 7.61 -5.41 -23.40
C HIS A 220 7.16 -4.19 -24.23
N THR A 221 8.09 -3.47 -24.84
CA THR A 221 7.82 -2.33 -25.75
C THR A 221 8.16 -2.72 -27.18
N GLN A 222 7.35 -2.30 -28.16
CA GLN A 222 7.58 -2.61 -29.56
C GLN A 222 8.94 -2.08 -29.97
N ARG A 223 9.63 -2.78 -30.88
CA ARG A 223 10.90 -2.30 -31.45
C ARG A 223 10.65 -1.67 -32.80
N VAL A 224 10.94 -0.37 -32.93
CA VAL A 224 10.94 0.32 -34.23
C VAL A 224 12.11 -0.21 -35.08
N VAL A 225 11.81 -0.65 -36.30
CA VAL A 225 12.77 -1.14 -37.30
C VAL A 225 13.10 -0.05 -38.31
N ALA A 226 12.09 0.69 -38.77
CA ALA A 226 12.23 1.82 -39.70
C ALA A 226 11.06 2.79 -39.56
N VAL A 227 11.23 4.00 -40.10
CA VAL A 227 10.21 5.04 -40.15
C VAL A 227 10.20 5.66 -41.53
N ASP A 228 9.03 5.73 -42.17
CA ASP A 228 8.80 6.55 -43.36
C ASP A 228 7.90 7.74 -42.98
N ARG A 229 8.53 8.88 -42.70
CA ARG A 229 7.82 10.11 -42.31
C ARG A 229 6.98 10.68 -43.45
N LYS A 230 7.40 10.51 -44.72
CA LYS A 230 6.68 11.02 -45.90
C LYS A 230 5.37 10.25 -46.08
N ALA A 231 5.39 8.94 -45.86
CA ALA A 231 4.19 8.11 -45.93
C ALA A 231 3.36 8.08 -44.63
N SER A 232 3.84 8.71 -43.56
CA SER A 232 3.31 8.55 -42.19
C SER A 232 3.18 7.06 -41.85
N THR A 233 4.32 6.36 -41.83
CA THR A 233 4.39 4.91 -41.59
C THR A 233 5.52 4.58 -40.61
N VAL A 234 5.24 3.71 -39.63
CA VAL A 234 6.25 3.12 -38.73
C VAL A 234 6.27 1.61 -38.90
N PHE A 235 7.47 1.05 -39.01
CA PHE A 235 7.70 -0.37 -39.14
C PHE A 235 8.17 -0.91 -37.79
N PHE A 236 7.36 -1.74 -37.15
CA PHE A 236 7.69 -2.41 -35.90
C PHE A 236 8.12 -3.84 -36.15
N ASN A 237 8.98 -4.38 -35.31
CA ASN A 237 9.30 -5.80 -35.32
C ASN A 237 8.01 -6.60 -35.08
N LEU A 238 7.78 -7.66 -35.86
CA LEU A 238 6.57 -8.46 -35.71
C LEU A 238 6.60 -9.21 -34.37
N PHE A 239 5.53 -9.07 -33.59
CA PHE A 239 5.30 -9.83 -32.36
C PHE A 239 4.21 -10.87 -32.62
N GLY A 240 4.54 -12.16 -32.48
CA GLY A 240 3.66 -13.30 -32.75
C GLY A 240 2.63 -13.55 -31.64
N GLY A 241 1.82 -12.55 -31.30
CA GLY A 241 0.80 -12.62 -30.25
C GLY A 241 -0.57 -12.14 -30.70
N LYS A 242 -1.53 -12.14 -29.78
CA LYS A 242 -2.91 -11.69 -29.99
C LYS A 242 -3.28 -10.63 -28.94
N ILE A 243 -4.19 -9.73 -29.28
CA ILE A 243 -4.66 -8.69 -28.36
C ILE A 243 -5.31 -9.34 -27.13
N LEU A 244 -4.93 -8.89 -25.92
CA LEU A 244 -5.40 -9.48 -24.66
C LEU A 244 -6.93 -9.45 -24.56
N ASN A 245 -7.57 -8.32 -24.87
CA ASN A 245 -9.03 -8.22 -24.87
C ASN A 245 -9.70 -9.15 -25.89
N GLN A 246 -9.02 -9.47 -27.01
CA GLN A 246 -9.52 -10.47 -27.95
C GLN A 246 -9.42 -11.88 -27.35
N ILE A 247 -8.32 -12.23 -26.68
CA ILE A 247 -8.21 -13.53 -26.00
C ILE A 247 -9.28 -13.66 -24.91
N ARG A 248 -9.57 -12.58 -24.18
CA ARG A 248 -10.64 -12.54 -23.19
C ARG A 248 -12.02 -12.71 -23.82
N LEU A 249 -12.29 -12.03 -24.94
CA LEU A 249 -13.53 -12.22 -25.69
C LEU A 249 -13.67 -13.66 -26.21
N ASP A 250 -12.60 -14.22 -26.77
CA ASP A 250 -12.58 -15.59 -27.25
C ASP A 250 -12.83 -16.58 -26.10
N TYR A 251 -12.29 -16.31 -24.90
CA TYR A 251 -12.51 -17.14 -23.73
C TYR A 251 -13.99 -17.24 -23.36
N TYR A 252 -14.72 -16.11 -23.36
CA TYR A 252 -16.16 -16.11 -23.08
C TYR A 252 -17.01 -16.69 -24.23
N ASN A 253 -16.46 -16.74 -25.43
CA ASN A 253 -17.09 -17.36 -26.60
C ASN A 253 -16.66 -18.81 -26.83
N ASP A 254 -15.92 -19.41 -25.89
CA ASP A 254 -15.44 -20.79 -25.97
C ASP A 254 -14.48 -21.04 -27.17
N LEU A 255 -13.76 -20.00 -27.60
CA LEU A 255 -12.83 -20.00 -28.74
C LEU A 255 -11.35 -19.86 -28.32
N SER A 256 -11.06 -19.64 -27.04
CA SER A 256 -9.69 -19.45 -26.55
C SER A 256 -9.00 -20.80 -26.27
N PHE A 257 -7.67 -20.82 -26.42
CA PHE A 257 -6.86 -21.96 -25.99
C PHE A 257 -7.01 -22.24 -24.47
N LEU A 258 -7.35 -21.22 -23.68
CA LEU A 258 -7.61 -21.33 -22.25
C LEU A 258 -8.88 -22.14 -21.94
N ASN A 259 -9.83 -22.26 -22.86
CA ASN A 259 -11.02 -23.11 -22.68
C ASN A 259 -10.67 -24.62 -22.68
N GLN A 260 -9.47 -24.99 -23.14
CA GLN A 260 -8.94 -26.35 -23.04
C GLN A 260 -8.24 -26.62 -21.70
N GLN A 261 -8.03 -25.56 -20.91
CA GLN A 261 -7.37 -25.61 -19.61
C GLN A 261 -8.41 -25.56 -18.48
N SER A 262 -7.97 -25.80 -17.24
CA SER A 262 -8.87 -25.61 -16.09
C SER A 262 -9.25 -24.12 -15.93
N PHE A 263 -10.47 -23.84 -15.47
CA PHE A 263 -10.92 -22.48 -15.13
C PHE A 263 -9.90 -21.75 -14.24
N ARG A 264 -9.32 -22.48 -13.29
CA ARG A 264 -8.23 -22.02 -12.44
C ARG A 264 -7.04 -21.49 -13.24
N HIS A 265 -6.56 -22.27 -14.20
CA HIS A 265 -5.41 -21.89 -15.02
C HIS A 265 -5.72 -20.64 -15.85
N ALA A 266 -6.94 -20.50 -16.37
CA ALA A 266 -7.37 -19.30 -17.07
C ALA A 266 -7.34 -18.05 -16.17
N VAL A 267 -7.85 -18.15 -14.94
CA VAL A 267 -7.77 -17.05 -13.95
C VAL A 267 -6.31 -16.68 -13.65
N ASP A 268 -5.46 -17.67 -13.37
CA ASP A 268 -4.05 -17.44 -13.04
C ASP A 268 -3.29 -16.80 -14.22
N TRP A 269 -3.63 -17.18 -15.46
CA TRP A 269 -3.04 -16.62 -16.69
C TRP A 269 -3.40 -15.15 -16.90
N PHE A 270 -4.67 -14.76 -16.73
CA PHE A 270 -5.07 -13.34 -16.82
C PHE A 270 -4.47 -12.52 -15.68
N LEU A 271 -4.43 -13.08 -14.46
CA LEU A 271 -3.88 -12.40 -13.30
C LEU A 271 -2.38 -12.12 -13.45
N ASP A 272 -1.59 -13.08 -13.92
CA ASP A 272 -0.16 -12.91 -14.18
C ASP A 272 0.11 -11.69 -15.07
N ILE A 273 -0.61 -11.60 -16.19
CA ILE A 273 -0.49 -10.47 -17.13
C ILE A 273 -0.87 -9.16 -16.44
N GLU A 274 -1.99 -9.11 -15.72
CA GLU A 274 -2.44 -7.88 -15.06
C GLU A 274 -1.52 -7.43 -13.93
N LEU A 275 -0.93 -8.35 -13.16
CA LEU A 275 0.03 -8.00 -12.11
C LEU A 275 1.32 -7.42 -12.70
N ARG A 276 1.84 -8.02 -13.79
CA ARG A 276 2.99 -7.44 -14.52
C ARG A 276 2.66 -6.07 -15.09
N ARG A 277 1.45 -5.88 -15.64
CA ARG A 277 1.00 -4.55 -16.10
C ARG A 277 0.90 -3.55 -14.96
N ALA A 278 0.34 -3.95 -13.82
CA ALA A 278 0.21 -3.12 -12.64
C ALA A 278 1.59 -2.68 -12.14
N GLU A 279 2.56 -3.59 -12.05
CA GLU A 279 3.94 -3.25 -11.71
C GLU A 279 4.52 -2.23 -12.69
N HIS A 280 4.46 -2.49 -14.00
CA HIS A 280 5.07 -1.58 -14.99
C HIS A 280 4.46 -0.17 -14.92
N VAL A 281 3.14 -0.06 -14.79
CA VAL A 281 2.44 1.23 -14.70
C VAL A 281 2.74 1.92 -13.37
N SER A 282 2.67 1.20 -12.25
CA SER A 282 2.99 1.74 -10.92
C SER A 282 4.45 2.19 -10.82
N ASP A 283 5.38 1.48 -11.44
CA ASP A 283 6.78 1.87 -11.51
C ASP A 283 6.98 3.15 -12.34
N ALA A 284 6.32 3.25 -13.50
CA ALA A 284 6.33 4.46 -14.31
C ALA A 284 5.76 5.65 -13.54
N TYR A 285 4.59 5.50 -12.90
CA TYR A 285 3.99 6.54 -12.08
C TYR A 285 4.90 6.93 -10.92
N ARG A 286 5.34 5.99 -10.08
CA ARG A 286 6.18 6.27 -8.92
C ARG A 286 7.50 6.97 -9.29
N THR A 287 8.09 6.61 -10.43
CA THR A 287 9.37 7.18 -10.88
C THR A 287 9.21 8.59 -11.44
N THR A 288 8.02 8.96 -11.91
CA THR A 288 7.79 10.21 -12.65
C THR A 288 6.74 11.12 -12.02
N LEU A 289 6.16 10.72 -10.88
CA LEU A 289 5.11 11.47 -10.20
C LEU A 289 5.63 12.84 -9.78
N HIS A 290 4.96 13.87 -10.28
CA HIS A 290 5.18 15.25 -9.94
C HIS A 290 3.91 15.84 -9.31
N LEU A 291 3.99 16.23 -8.04
CA LEU A 291 2.83 16.69 -7.26
C LEU A 291 2.41 18.13 -7.55
N ASP A 292 3.32 18.94 -8.12
CA ASP A 292 3.12 20.38 -8.36
C ASP A 292 3.29 20.71 -9.87
N PRO A 293 2.39 20.25 -10.75
CA PRO A 293 2.55 20.39 -12.19
C PRO A 293 2.61 21.86 -12.66
N ASP A 294 3.28 22.10 -13.80
CA ASP A 294 3.07 23.35 -14.53
C ASP A 294 1.70 23.31 -15.22
N ALA A 295 0.77 24.15 -14.73
CA ALA A 295 -0.58 24.25 -15.26
C ALA A 295 -0.61 24.61 -16.76
N GLY A 296 0.40 25.35 -17.26
CA GLY A 296 0.53 25.74 -18.66
C GLY A 296 0.79 24.56 -19.60
N GLU A 297 1.34 23.45 -19.08
CA GLU A 297 1.60 22.26 -19.88
C GLU A 297 0.35 21.37 -20.08
N CYS A 298 -0.69 21.55 -19.24
CA CYS A 298 -1.87 20.67 -19.25
C CYS A 298 -2.58 20.67 -20.61
N ALA A 299 -2.83 21.83 -21.20
CA ALA A 299 -3.49 21.96 -22.50
C ALA A 299 -2.76 21.23 -23.65
N GLY A 300 -1.44 21.06 -23.52
CA GLY A 300 -0.60 20.35 -24.50
C GLY A 300 -0.65 18.82 -24.40
N GLN A 301 -1.23 18.26 -23.33
CA GLN A 301 -1.21 16.83 -23.08
C GLN A 301 -2.09 16.07 -24.09
N ARG A 302 -1.52 15.03 -24.71
CA ARG A 302 -2.18 14.26 -25.78
C ARG A 302 -3.39 13.46 -25.31
N ILE A 303 -3.45 13.13 -24.02
CA ILE A 303 -4.56 12.37 -23.41
C ILE A 303 -5.93 13.04 -23.63
N HIS A 304 -5.98 14.38 -23.75
CA HIS A 304 -7.23 15.12 -24.00
C HIS A 304 -7.91 14.74 -25.32
N ARG A 305 -7.18 14.14 -26.28
CA ARG A 305 -7.76 13.51 -27.49
C ARG A 305 -8.85 12.49 -27.16
N PHE A 306 -8.75 11.85 -26.00
CA PHE A 306 -9.68 10.82 -25.54
C PHE A 306 -10.70 11.28 -24.51
N TYR A 307 -10.59 12.52 -24.04
CA TYR A 307 -11.49 13.08 -23.03
C TYR A 307 -12.02 14.43 -23.50
N PHE A 308 -11.39 15.54 -23.09
CA PHE A 308 -11.88 16.90 -23.36
C PHE A 308 -12.26 17.15 -24.83
N LYS A 309 -11.40 16.78 -25.79
CA LYS A 309 -11.67 16.99 -27.22
C LYS A 309 -12.88 16.20 -27.73
N ARG A 310 -13.26 15.10 -27.07
CA ARG A 310 -14.46 14.31 -27.41
C ARG A 310 -15.74 14.95 -26.86
N LEU A 311 -15.63 15.74 -25.79
CA LEU A 311 -16.72 16.47 -25.16
C LEU A 311 -17.00 17.80 -25.86
N GLU A 312 -15.98 18.44 -26.45
CA GLU A 312 -16.13 19.73 -27.14
C GLU A 312 -17.23 19.66 -28.20
N TYR A 313 -18.23 20.52 -28.05
CA TYR A 313 -19.40 20.62 -28.93
C TYR A 313 -20.12 19.28 -29.15
N ASN A 314 -20.02 18.35 -28.18
CA ASN A 314 -20.53 16.97 -28.28
C ASN A 314 -20.01 16.21 -29.51
N VAL A 315 -18.83 16.56 -30.04
CA VAL A 315 -18.36 16.10 -31.35
C VAL A 315 -18.35 14.58 -31.47
N ARG A 316 -17.86 13.86 -30.44
CA ARG A 316 -17.78 12.40 -30.48
C ARG A 316 -19.14 11.74 -30.37
N PHE A 317 -20.05 12.34 -29.60
CA PHE A 317 -21.40 11.84 -29.43
C PHE A 317 -22.20 11.97 -30.74
N PHE A 318 -22.08 13.11 -31.43
CA PHE A 318 -22.65 13.31 -32.77
C PHE A 318 -21.97 12.44 -33.83
N GLU A 319 -20.66 12.21 -33.74
CA GLU A 319 -19.96 11.28 -34.63
C GLU A 319 -20.53 9.86 -34.52
N PHE A 320 -20.93 9.45 -33.31
CA PHE A 320 -21.49 8.13 -33.04
C PHE A 320 -22.94 7.98 -33.48
N TYR A 321 -23.77 8.98 -33.18
CA TYR A 321 -25.22 8.84 -33.23
C TYR A 321 -25.93 9.84 -34.15
N SER A 322 -25.18 10.73 -34.80
CA SER A 322 -25.70 11.81 -35.67
C SER A 322 -26.70 12.74 -34.96
N GLU A 323 -27.46 13.52 -35.73
CA GLU A 323 -28.56 14.36 -35.21
C GLU A 323 -29.77 13.53 -34.73
N TRP A 324 -29.84 12.24 -35.09
CA TRP A 324 -30.98 11.38 -34.82
C TRP A 324 -30.57 10.12 -34.04
N ILE A 325 -30.27 10.29 -32.75
CA ILE A 325 -29.76 9.20 -31.90
C ILE A 325 -30.64 7.96 -31.90
N LEU A 326 -31.96 8.11 -31.77
CA LEU A 326 -32.87 6.96 -31.72
C LEU A 326 -32.86 6.18 -33.03
N GLN A 327 -32.73 6.87 -34.17
CA GLN A 327 -32.57 6.19 -35.46
C GLN A 327 -31.25 5.44 -35.55
N ALA A 328 -30.14 6.04 -35.10
CA ALA A 328 -28.83 5.37 -35.06
C ALA A 328 -28.84 4.13 -34.13
N LEU A 329 -29.63 4.18 -33.06
CA LEU A 329 -29.83 3.05 -32.14
C LEU A 329 -30.90 2.05 -32.63
N GLY A 330 -31.57 2.29 -33.76
CA GLY A 330 -32.64 1.41 -34.27
C GLY A 330 -33.96 1.49 -33.49
N VAL A 331 -34.15 2.52 -32.64
CA VAL A 331 -35.32 2.75 -31.80
C VAL A 331 -36.41 3.50 -32.58
N GLN A 332 -37.62 2.95 -32.59
CA GLN A 332 -38.73 3.46 -33.41
C GLN A 332 -39.54 4.59 -32.76
N GLN A 333 -39.53 4.68 -31.42
CA GLN A 333 -40.29 5.67 -30.66
C GLN A 333 -39.47 6.19 -29.48
N PRO A 334 -39.59 7.47 -29.11
CA PRO A 334 -40.40 8.51 -29.76
C PRO A 334 -39.83 8.96 -31.13
N LYS A 335 -40.71 9.24 -32.11
CA LYS A 335 -40.31 9.75 -33.42
C LYS A 335 -39.89 11.22 -33.37
N GLY A 336 -38.89 11.59 -34.17
CA GLY A 336 -38.49 12.98 -34.38
C GLY A 336 -37.73 13.61 -33.20
N LEU A 337 -37.31 12.81 -32.21
CA LEU A 337 -36.45 13.27 -31.13
C LEU A 337 -35.02 13.48 -31.67
N THR A 338 -34.56 14.72 -31.70
CA THR A 338 -33.18 15.03 -32.04
C THR A 338 -32.23 14.60 -30.93
N THR A 339 -30.96 14.39 -31.25
CA THR A 339 -29.92 14.09 -30.27
C THR A 339 -29.85 15.18 -29.21
N SER A 340 -29.92 16.46 -29.61
CA SER A 340 -29.93 17.58 -28.64
C SER A 340 -31.12 17.51 -27.68
N ALA A 341 -32.32 17.17 -28.15
CA ALA A 341 -33.49 17.02 -27.30
C ALA A 341 -33.42 15.77 -26.40
N PHE A 342 -32.85 14.66 -26.91
CA PHE A 342 -32.59 13.46 -26.12
C PHE A 342 -31.68 13.73 -24.92
N LEU A 343 -30.63 14.53 -25.12
CA LEU A 343 -29.70 14.89 -24.03
C LEU A 343 -30.37 15.65 -22.89
N GLU A 344 -31.50 16.32 -23.14
CA GLU A 344 -32.26 17.09 -22.14
C GLU A 344 -33.36 16.26 -21.44
N LEU A 345 -33.60 15.01 -21.86
CA LEU A 345 -34.64 14.19 -21.24
C LEU A 345 -34.28 13.83 -19.79
N PRO A 346 -35.26 13.88 -18.86
CA PRO A 346 -35.08 13.33 -17.53
C PRO A 346 -34.74 11.85 -17.58
N LEU A 347 -33.96 11.40 -16.60
CA LEU A 347 -33.52 10.02 -16.49
C LEU A 347 -34.02 9.42 -15.19
N VAL A 348 -34.49 8.17 -15.25
CA VAL A 348 -34.79 7.35 -14.07
C VAL A 348 -33.95 6.10 -14.19
N ILE A 349 -32.99 5.93 -13.28
CA ILE A 349 -32.03 4.81 -13.31
C ILE A 349 -32.19 4.00 -12.04
N ASN A 350 -32.55 2.72 -12.16
CA ASN A 350 -32.86 1.81 -11.05
C ASN A 350 -33.87 2.43 -10.07
N GLY A 351 -34.98 2.93 -10.60
CA GLY A 351 -36.02 3.65 -9.86
C GLY A 351 -35.64 5.03 -9.30
N VAL A 352 -34.41 5.51 -9.47
CA VAL A 352 -33.96 6.81 -8.94
C VAL A 352 -33.97 7.88 -10.03
N SER A 353 -34.68 8.99 -9.77
CA SER A 353 -34.69 10.16 -10.66
C SER A 353 -33.33 10.86 -10.65
N ARG A 354 -32.79 11.15 -11.83
CA ARG A 354 -31.47 11.79 -12.04
C ARG A 354 -31.56 12.95 -13.02
N GLY A 355 -30.50 13.75 -13.07
CA GLY A 355 -30.39 14.85 -14.03
C GLY A 355 -30.40 14.37 -15.48
N PRO A 356 -30.67 15.26 -16.45
CA PRO A 356 -30.55 14.92 -17.86
C PRO A 356 -29.09 14.65 -18.25
N LEU A 357 -28.85 13.90 -19.32
CA LEU A 357 -27.49 13.56 -19.76
C LEU A 357 -26.65 14.82 -20.08
N ARG A 358 -27.28 15.90 -20.55
CA ARG A 358 -26.66 17.21 -20.78
C ARG A 358 -25.89 17.70 -19.55
N TYR A 359 -26.48 17.59 -18.36
CA TYR A 359 -25.89 18.06 -17.11
C TYR A 359 -24.52 17.40 -16.88
N TYR A 360 -24.43 16.08 -17.03
CA TYR A 360 -23.19 15.34 -16.81
C TYR A 360 -22.16 15.61 -17.90
N LEU A 361 -22.57 15.79 -19.17
CA LEU A 361 -21.66 16.17 -20.26
C LEU A 361 -21.05 17.55 -20.05
N ASP A 362 -21.86 18.54 -19.65
CA ASP A 362 -21.38 19.89 -19.37
C ASP A 362 -20.50 19.94 -18.12
N HIS A 363 -20.80 19.10 -17.12
CA HIS A 363 -19.95 18.96 -15.93
C HIS A 363 -18.62 18.28 -16.27
N ALA A 364 -18.64 17.17 -17.01
CA ALA A 364 -17.44 16.50 -17.49
C ALA A 364 -16.53 17.47 -18.27
N ARG A 365 -17.11 18.32 -19.11
CA ARG A 365 -16.36 19.34 -19.87
C ARG A 365 -15.66 20.34 -18.97
N ARG A 366 -16.25 20.74 -17.83
CA ARG A 366 -15.64 21.67 -16.87
C ARG A 366 -14.55 21.00 -16.03
N VAL A 367 -14.80 19.78 -15.56
CA VAL A 367 -13.85 19.04 -14.70
C VAL A 367 -12.61 18.62 -15.49
N LEU A 368 -12.81 18.19 -16.73
CA LEU A 368 -11.74 17.72 -17.62
C LEU A 368 -11.18 18.84 -18.51
N ASP A 369 -11.48 20.10 -18.20
CA ASP A 369 -10.95 21.26 -18.90
C ASP A 369 -9.43 21.37 -18.65
N PRO A 370 -8.59 21.28 -19.69
CA PRO A 370 -7.15 21.29 -19.55
C PRO A 370 -6.54 22.69 -19.56
N SER A 371 -7.36 23.75 -19.57
CA SER A 371 -6.89 25.13 -19.44
C SER A 371 -6.20 25.35 -18.10
N GLU A 372 -5.30 26.34 -18.05
CA GLU A 372 -4.55 26.67 -16.83
C GLU A 372 -5.45 26.92 -15.61
N SER A 373 -6.64 27.47 -15.81
CA SER A 373 -7.63 27.73 -14.76
C SER A 373 -8.48 26.52 -14.34
N GLY A 374 -8.33 25.38 -15.02
CA GLY A 374 -9.11 24.16 -14.74
C GLY A 374 -8.68 23.44 -13.47
N VAL A 375 -9.53 22.57 -12.94
CA VAL A 375 -9.16 21.72 -11.79
C VAL A 375 -8.11 20.68 -12.21
N LEU A 376 -8.22 20.15 -13.43
CA LEU A 376 -7.33 19.12 -13.95
C LEU A 376 -5.87 19.55 -14.03
N SER A 377 -5.60 20.82 -14.38
CA SER A 377 -4.25 21.38 -14.47
C SER A 377 -3.54 21.49 -13.11
N THR A 378 -4.29 21.39 -12.00
CA THR A 378 -3.76 21.45 -10.63
C THR A 378 -3.43 20.08 -10.05
N LEU A 379 -3.78 18.99 -10.73
CA LEU A 379 -3.58 17.63 -10.22
C LEU A 379 -2.20 17.07 -10.58
N PRO A 380 -1.63 16.17 -9.76
CA PRO A 380 -0.34 15.56 -10.03
C PRO A 380 -0.24 14.99 -11.43
N VAL A 381 0.95 15.02 -12.02
CA VAL A 381 1.22 14.44 -13.34
C VAL A 381 2.25 13.33 -13.22
N ALA A 382 2.15 12.33 -14.08
CA ALA A 382 3.14 11.26 -14.20
C ALA A 382 3.18 10.77 -15.65
N PHE A 383 4.28 10.14 -16.04
CA PHE A 383 4.37 9.48 -17.32
C PHE A 383 3.47 8.25 -17.35
N GLY A 384 2.52 8.24 -18.29
CA GLY A 384 1.58 7.14 -18.49
C GLY A 384 1.39 6.81 -19.96
N LEU A 385 0.69 5.70 -20.22
CA LEU A 385 0.46 5.25 -21.60
C LEU A 385 -0.66 6.04 -22.29
N GLY A 386 -1.55 6.71 -21.54
CA GLY A 386 -2.75 7.41 -22.01
C GLY A 386 -3.89 6.47 -22.41
N ASP A 387 -3.55 5.30 -22.96
CA ASP A 387 -4.49 4.31 -23.50
C ASP A 387 -4.09 2.87 -23.14
N GLY A 388 -3.47 2.68 -21.98
CA GLY A 388 -2.86 1.42 -21.56
C GLY A 388 -3.85 0.34 -21.12
N HIS A 389 -4.95 0.11 -21.85
CA HIS A 389 -5.93 -0.95 -21.61
C HIS A 389 -5.61 -2.24 -22.39
N GLY A 390 -6.29 -3.36 -22.11
CA GLY A 390 -6.01 -4.67 -22.71
C GLY A 390 -6.29 -4.77 -24.22
N GLY A 391 -6.86 -3.73 -24.84
CA GLY A 391 -6.96 -3.59 -26.30
C GLY A 391 -5.64 -3.15 -26.95
N ASN A 392 -4.74 -2.55 -26.16
CA ASN A 392 -3.43 -2.06 -26.55
C ASN A 392 -2.29 -2.87 -25.90
N LEU A 393 -2.57 -4.16 -25.65
CA LEU A 393 -1.60 -5.14 -25.19
C LEU A 393 -1.72 -6.40 -26.03
N MET A 394 -0.63 -6.84 -26.64
CA MET A 394 -0.54 -8.14 -27.30
C MET A 394 0.13 -9.14 -26.38
N VAL A 395 -0.32 -10.40 -26.41
CA VAL A 395 0.23 -11.48 -25.60
C VAL A 395 0.32 -12.79 -26.40
N THR A 396 1.31 -13.62 -26.10
CA THR A 396 1.44 -14.96 -26.71
C THR A 396 0.46 -15.96 -26.09
N GLN A 397 0.03 -16.96 -26.87
CA GLN A 397 -0.93 -17.98 -26.43
C GLN A 397 -0.23 -19.21 -25.86
N GLU A 398 0.55 -19.00 -24.79
CA GLU A 398 1.31 -20.05 -24.10
C GLU A 398 1.10 -19.96 -22.58
N ASN A 399 1.52 -20.98 -21.83
CA ASN A 399 1.29 -21.07 -20.38
C ASN A 399 1.96 -19.92 -19.60
N THR A 400 3.07 -19.38 -20.11
CA THR A 400 3.77 -18.22 -19.55
C THR A 400 3.82 -17.12 -20.60
N PRO A 401 2.82 -16.25 -20.68
CA PRO A 401 2.65 -15.37 -21.82
C PRO A 401 3.70 -14.26 -21.83
N HIS A 402 4.37 -14.08 -22.96
CA HIS A 402 5.08 -12.86 -23.29
C HIS A 402 4.07 -11.76 -23.63
N MET A 403 4.31 -10.53 -23.19
CA MET A 403 3.41 -9.41 -23.45
C MET A 403 4.14 -8.23 -24.12
N MET A 404 3.39 -7.45 -24.89
CA MET A 404 3.90 -6.33 -25.67
C MET A 404 2.87 -5.20 -25.63
N TYR A 405 3.22 -4.07 -25.03
CA TYR A 405 2.41 -2.85 -25.16
C TYR A 405 2.46 -2.38 -26.60
N ILE A 406 1.35 -1.89 -27.11
CA ILE A 406 1.26 -1.31 -28.46
C ILE A 406 0.52 0.02 -28.40
N ASP A 407 0.63 0.81 -29.47
CA ASP A 407 -0.08 2.08 -29.64
C ASP A 407 0.25 3.17 -28.59
N TYR A 408 1.36 3.88 -28.80
CA TYR A 408 1.86 4.90 -27.86
C TYR A 408 1.45 6.34 -28.22
N GLU A 409 0.47 6.51 -29.11
CA GLU A 409 0.13 7.82 -29.70
C GLU A 409 -0.27 8.90 -28.70
N VAL A 410 -0.76 8.50 -27.52
CA VAL A 410 -1.16 9.44 -26.45
C VAL A 410 -0.29 9.37 -25.21
N SER A 411 0.72 8.50 -25.21
CA SER A 411 1.61 8.36 -24.06
C SER A 411 2.37 9.65 -23.80
N GLY A 412 2.62 9.95 -22.53
CA GLY A 412 3.24 11.19 -22.11
C GLY A 412 3.01 11.48 -20.63
N VAL A 413 3.38 12.69 -20.22
CA VAL A 413 3.18 13.17 -18.84
C VAL A 413 1.80 13.82 -18.73
N HIS A 414 0.94 13.26 -17.89
CA HIS A 414 -0.42 13.76 -17.65
C HIS A 414 -0.96 13.27 -16.31
N CYS A 415 -2.16 13.73 -15.93
CA CYS A 415 -2.81 13.28 -14.69
C CYS A 415 -2.99 11.75 -14.67
N PRO A 416 -2.37 11.01 -13.72
CA PRO A 416 -2.42 9.56 -13.69
C PRO A 416 -3.81 9.03 -13.35
N PHE A 417 -4.65 9.79 -12.65
CA PHE A 417 -6.04 9.41 -12.39
C PHE A 417 -6.91 9.47 -13.65
N LEU A 418 -6.63 10.42 -14.55
CA LEU A 418 -7.26 10.46 -15.87
C LEU A 418 -6.72 9.37 -16.80
N ASP A 419 -5.42 9.05 -16.70
CA ASP A 419 -4.78 7.95 -17.41
C ASP A 419 -5.43 6.59 -17.07
N MET A 420 -5.64 6.35 -15.78
CA MET A 420 -6.22 5.11 -15.30
C MET A 420 -7.68 4.89 -15.73
N ALA A 421 -8.46 5.96 -15.98
CA ALA A 421 -9.90 5.84 -16.21
C ALA A 421 -10.24 4.89 -17.37
N LYS A 422 -9.53 4.98 -18.50
CA LYS A 422 -9.71 4.05 -19.63
C LYS A 422 -9.33 2.62 -19.30
N SER A 423 -8.22 2.42 -18.60
CA SER A 423 -7.76 1.08 -18.19
C SER A 423 -8.75 0.43 -17.24
N ILE A 424 -9.29 1.18 -16.28
CA ILE A 424 -10.34 0.74 -15.37
C ILE A 424 -11.62 0.44 -16.16
N TYR A 425 -12.12 1.36 -16.98
CA TYR A 425 -13.39 1.14 -17.66
C TYR A 425 -13.32 -0.02 -18.68
N ASN A 426 -12.32 -0.02 -19.56
CA ASN A 426 -12.25 -0.99 -20.64
C ASN A 426 -11.90 -2.41 -20.17
N ASP A 427 -11.11 -2.55 -19.09
CA ASP A 427 -10.69 -3.86 -18.60
C ASP A 427 -11.56 -4.34 -17.41
N ALA A 428 -11.91 -3.47 -16.44
CA ALA A 428 -12.70 -3.88 -15.27
C ALA A 428 -14.20 -4.01 -15.61
N PHE A 429 -14.77 -3.04 -16.31
CA PHE A 429 -16.16 -3.07 -16.79
C PHE A 429 -16.26 -3.69 -18.20
N PHE A 430 -15.37 -4.62 -18.53
CA PHE A 430 -15.30 -5.29 -19.84
C PHE A 430 -16.64 -5.89 -20.25
N ASN A 431 -17.34 -6.54 -19.32
CA ASN A 431 -18.63 -7.17 -19.60
C ASN A 431 -19.75 -6.17 -19.92
N VAL A 432 -19.63 -4.92 -19.46
CA VAL A 432 -20.55 -3.82 -19.80
C VAL A 432 -20.16 -3.17 -21.13
N LEU A 433 -18.87 -2.81 -21.27
CA LEU A 433 -18.38 -2.11 -22.46
C LEU A 433 -18.50 -2.99 -23.71
N TYR A 434 -18.32 -4.31 -23.58
CA TYR A 434 -18.33 -5.27 -24.69
C TYR A 434 -19.52 -6.24 -24.65
N ALA A 435 -20.60 -5.88 -23.95
CA ALA A 435 -21.81 -6.69 -23.89
C ALA A 435 -22.37 -7.03 -25.29
N ASP A 436 -22.23 -6.11 -26.24
CA ASP A 436 -22.65 -6.28 -27.64
C ASP A 436 -21.87 -7.38 -28.40
N LEU A 437 -20.66 -7.71 -27.94
CA LEU A 437 -19.82 -8.77 -28.51
C LEU A 437 -19.96 -10.10 -27.75
N LEU A 438 -20.56 -10.07 -26.56
CA LEU A 438 -20.73 -11.22 -25.67
C LEU A 438 -22.14 -11.82 -25.74
N CYS A 439 -23.13 -11.03 -26.13
CA CYS A 439 -24.52 -11.47 -26.24
C CYS A 439 -25.35 -10.60 -27.20
N ASP A 440 -26.42 -11.20 -27.73
CA ASP A 440 -27.34 -10.53 -28.65
C ASP A 440 -28.38 -9.65 -27.93
N ASP A 441 -28.69 -9.94 -26.68
CA ASP A 441 -29.74 -9.28 -25.89
C ASP A 441 -29.36 -9.26 -24.40
N VAL A 442 -29.25 -8.05 -23.82
CA VAL A 442 -28.98 -7.88 -22.38
C VAL A 442 -30.24 -7.83 -21.51
N SER A 443 -31.45 -7.99 -22.06
CA SER A 443 -32.68 -7.99 -21.25
C SER A 443 -32.92 -9.28 -20.45
N GLN A 444 -32.12 -10.32 -20.72
CA GLN A 444 -32.20 -11.63 -20.10
C GLN A 444 -30.84 -12.05 -19.56
N ILE A 445 -30.80 -13.15 -18.79
CA ILE A 445 -29.55 -13.76 -18.34
C ILE A 445 -28.70 -14.13 -19.57
N ASN A 446 -27.45 -13.67 -19.59
CA ASN A 446 -26.56 -13.81 -20.73
C ASN A 446 -25.10 -13.99 -20.28
N LYS A 447 -24.22 -14.30 -21.24
CA LYS A 447 -22.80 -14.60 -20.99
C LYS A 447 -21.99 -13.42 -20.45
N SER A 448 -22.45 -12.18 -20.62
CA SER A 448 -21.76 -11.01 -20.06
C SER A 448 -22.05 -10.81 -18.57
N GLY A 449 -23.10 -11.43 -18.02
CA GLY A 449 -23.49 -11.22 -16.62
C GLY A 449 -24.14 -9.86 -16.35
N VAL A 450 -24.45 -9.07 -17.39
CA VAL A 450 -25.21 -7.82 -17.25
C VAL A 450 -26.69 -8.07 -17.58
N MET A 451 -27.58 -7.33 -16.95
CA MET A 451 -28.97 -7.25 -17.36
C MET A 451 -29.36 -5.79 -17.50
N ALA A 452 -30.08 -5.42 -18.56
CA ALA A 452 -30.63 -4.07 -18.71
C ALA A 452 -31.97 -4.08 -19.45
N SER A 453 -32.87 -3.22 -19.00
CA SER A 453 -34.11 -2.88 -19.69
C SER A 453 -34.27 -1.38 -19.71
N TRP A 454 -34.94 -0.87 -20.73
CA TRP A 454 -35.14 0.57 -20.89
C TRP A 454 -36.45 0.85 -21.63
N ASP A 455 -37.06 1.98 -21.32
CA ASP A 455 -38.20 2.50 -22.06
C ASP A 455 -38.37 4.02 -21.89
N PHE A 456 -39.31 4.58 -22.64
CA PHE A 456 -39.72 5.98 -22.53
C PHE A 456 -41.07 6.03 -21.82
N GLN A 457 -41.10 6.53 -20.59
CA GLN A 457 -42.33 6.72 -19.81
C GLN A 457 -42.44 8.16 -19.36
N GLN A 458 -43.64 8.76 -19.49
CA GLN A 458 -43.95 10.09 -18.97
C GLN A 458 -42.97 11.21 -19.41
N GLY A 459 -42.33 11.05 -20.58
CA GLY A 459 -41.34 12.02 -21.09
C GLY A 459 -39.94 11.88 -20.47
N ALA A 460 -39.66 10.80 -19.75
CA ALA A 460 -38.34 10.43 -19.23
C ALA A 460 -37.84 9.13 -19.87
N VAL A 461 -36.52 8.90 -19.83
CA VAL A 461 -35.92 7.60 -20.12
C VAL A 461 -35.79 6.84 -18.82
N HIS A 462 -36.41 5.68 -18.74
CA HIS A 462 -36.26 4.76 -17.62
C HIS A 462 -35.28 3.67 -18.01
N ILE A 463 -34.35 3.36 -17.11
CA ILE A 463 -33.32 2.34 -17.32
C ILE A 463 -33.20 1.54 -16.03
N GLU A 464 -33.46 0.24 -16.11
CA GLU A 464 -33.21 -0.71 -15.04
C GLU A 464 -32.04 -1.58 -15.46
N TYR A 465 -31.03 -1.71 -14.61
CA TYR A 465 -29.87 -2.53 -14.91
C TYR A 465 -29.29 -3.21 -13.66
N ASN A 466 -28.64 -4.35 -13.90
CA ASN A 466 -27.85 -5.09 -12.92
C ASN A 466 -26.55 -5.54 -13.58
N ILE A 467 -25.46 -5.55 -12.81
CA ILE A 467 -24.14 -5.99 -13.28
C ILE A 467 -23.63 -7.06 -12.33
N ASP A 468 -23.36 -8.24 -12.86
CA ASP A 468 -22.59 -9.28 -12.19
C ASP A 468 -21.26 -9.49 -12.92
N VAL A 469 -20.16 -9.26 -12.20
CA VAL A 469 -18.80 -9.41 -12.74
C VAL A 469 -18.25 -10.76 -12.27
N ASP A 470 -17.78 -11.55 -13.23
CA ASP A 470 -17.19 -12.85 -13.00
C ASP A 470 -15.82 -12.78 -12.29
N THR A 471 -15.27 -13.94 -11.91
CA THR A 471 -13.98 -14.01 -11.22
C THR A 471 -12.85 -13.37 -12.02
N ILE A 472 -12.78 -13.58 -13.33
CA ILE A 472 -11.72 -13.00 -14.17
C ILE A 472 -11.84 -11.47 -14.18
N GLY A 473 -13.05 -10.93 -14.35
CA GLY A 473 -13.29 -9.49 -14.29
C GLY A 473 -12.98 -8.88 -12.94
N LYS A 474 -13.37 -9.52 -11.84
CA LYS A 474 -13.05 -9.04 -10.48
C LYS A 474 -11.53 -9.04 -10.24
N VAL A 475 -10.84 -10.09 -10.62
CA VAL A 475 -9.38 -10.18 -10.45
C VAL A 475 -8.67 -9.08 -11.26
N ILE A 476 -9.06 -8.85 -12.52
CA ILE A 476 -8.51 -7.75 -13.33
C ILE A 476 -8.81 -6.39 -12.70
N ALA A 477 -10.04 -6.17 -12.22
CA ALA A 477 -10.44 -4.93 -11.57
C ALA A 477 -9.62 -4.67 -10.31
N LEU A 478 -9.57 -5.64 -9.39
CA LEU A 478 -8.83 -5.56 -8.14
C LEU A 478 -7.33 -5.37 -8.39
N SER A 479 -6.75 -6.02 -9.41
CA SER A 479 -5.35 -5.81 -9.75
C SER A 479 -5.02 -4.35 -10.04
N LYS A 480 -5.93 -3.64 -10.73
CA LYS A 480 -5.75 -2.21 -11.01
C LYS A 480 -6.08 -1.33 -9.81
N LEU A 481 -7.17 -1.64 -9.11
CA LEU A 481 -7.63 -0.84 -7.97
C LEU A 481 -6.67 -0.94 -6.78
N ASP A 482 -6.17 -2.13 -6.46
CA ASP A 482 -5.32 -2.38 -5.29
C ASP A 482 -3.83 -2.14 -5.54
N TYR A 483 -3.32 -2.45 -6.74
CA TYR A 483 -1.86 -2.37 -6.98
C TYR A 483 -1.42 -1.15 -7.79
N VAL A 484 -2.37 -0.36 -8.31
CA VAL A 484 -2.06 0.89 -9.04
C VAL A 484 -2.78 2.08 -8.45
N LEU A 485 -4.12 2.04 -8.38
CA LEU A 485 -4.91 3.18 -7.95
C LEU A 485 -4.74 3.47 -6.45
N LEU A 486 -4.85 2.46 -5.60
CA LEU A 486 -4.76 2.64 -4.15
C LEU A 486 -3.39 3.20 -3.72
N PRO A 487 -2.23 2.65 -4.14
CA PRO A 487 -0.93 3.21 -3.78
C PRO A 487 -0.72 4.64 -4.30
N LEU A 488 -1.29 4.96 -5.47
CA LEU A 488 -1.26 6.31 -6.02
C LEU A 488 -2.11 7.27 -5.19
N LEU A 489 -3.32 6.87 -4.79
CA LEU A 489 -4.17 7.64 -3.88
C LEU A 489 -3.48 7.85 -2.52
N GLU A 490 -2.84 6.83 -1.95
CA GLU A 490 -2.07 6.93 -0.71
C GLU A 490 -0.89 7.88 -0.83
N SER A 491 -0.18 7.86 -1.96
CA SER A 491 0.91 8.78 -2.22
C SER A 491 0.43 10.23 -2.26
N VAL A 492 -0.66 10.51 -2.97
CA VAL A 492 -1.16 11.89 -3.10
C VAL A 492 -1.87 12.36 -1.83
N ALA A 493 -2.62 11.49 -1.14
CA ALA A 493 -3.30 11.84 0.10
C ALA A 493 -2.32 12.22 1.22
N ARG A 494 -1.12 11.64 1.22
CA ARG A 494 -0.06 11.94 2.19
C ARG A 494 0.42 13.39 2.08
N ASP A 495 0.61 13.86 0.85
CA ASP A 495 1.26 15.14 0.58
C ASP A 495 0.25 16.27 0.28
N SER A 496 -0.84 15.94 -0.40
CA SER A 496 -1.87 16.87 -0.89
C SER A 496 -3.30 16.38 -0.62
N PRO A 497 -3.71 16.17 0.66
CA PRO A 497 -5.02 15.61 1.01
C PRO A 497 -6.21 16.44 0.50
N TRP A 498 -6.04 17.74 0.28
CA TRP A 498 -7.08 18.60 -0.28
C TRP A 498 -7.41 18.27 -1.75
N GLN A 499 -6.51 17.62 -2.49
CA GLN A 499 -6.73 17.22 -3.88
C GLN A 499 -7.63 15.98 -4.02
N MET A 500 -7.88 15.22 -2.95
CA MET A 500 -8.62 13.96 -3.02
C MET A 500 -10.02 14.09 -3.63
N LYS A 501 -10.72 15.19 -3.33
CA LYS A 501 -12.03 15.47 -3.94
C LYS A 501 -11.92 15.73 -5.44
N ASN A 502 -10.90 16.48 -5.86
CA ASN A 502 -10.67 16.78 -7.27
C ASN A 502 -10.23 15.53 -8.05
N ILE A 503 -9.45 14.66 -7.41
CA ILE A 503 -9.03 13.36 -7.95
C ILE A 503 -10.24 12.44 -8.16
N GLU A 504 -11.12 12.35 -7.15
CA GLU A 504 -12.37 11.62 -7.24
C GLU A 504 -13.22 12.14 -8.41
N GLU A 505 -13.34 13.46 -8.55
CA GLU A 505 -14.14 14.09 -9.60
C GLU A 505 -13.55 13.83 -11.00
N VAL A 506 -12.23 13.97 -11.17
CA VAL A 506 -11.55 13.70 -12.45
C VAL A 506 -11.64 12.23 -12.84
N LEU A 507 -11.45 11.30 -11.90
CA LEU A 507 -11.58 9.87 -12.19
C LEU A 507 -13.04 9.52 -12.52
N SER A 508 -14.01 10.02 -11.75
CA SER A 508 -15.45 9.83 -11.98
C SER A 508 -15.86 10.28 -13.38
N TYR A 509 -15.50 11.49 -13.78
CA TYR A 509 -15.86 12.03 -15.09
C TYR A 509 -15.02 11.46 -16.23
N GLY A 510 -13.78 11.03 -15.97
CA GLY A 510 -12.99 10.23 -16.91
C GLY A 510 -13.68 8.89 -17.22
N LEU A 511 -14.17 8.19 -16.20
CA LEU A 511 -14.91 6.93 -16.35
C LEU A 511 -16.26 7.13 -17.06
N PHE A 512 -16.99 8.20 -16.74
CA PHE A 512 -18.20 8.61 -17.46
C PHE A 512 -17.92 8.84 -18.96
N CYS A 513 -16.84 9.53 -19.31
CA CYS A 513 -16.42 9.69 -20.70
C CYS A 513 -16.10 8.33 -21.36
N CYS A 514 -15.47 7.42 -20.63
CA CYS A 514 -15.19 6.08 -21.15
C CYS A 514 -16.47 5.31 -21.46
N ALA A 515 -17.47 5.39 -20.59
CA ALA A 515 -18.77 4.75 -20.77
C ALA A 515 -19.49 5.21 -22.05
N LEU A 516 -19.48 6.51 -22.32
CA LEU A 516 -20.28 7.09 -23.40
C LEU A 516 -19.54 7.32 -24.71
N LEU A 517 -18.23 7.56 -24.66
CA LEU A 517 -17.48 8.12 -25.79
C LEU A 517 -16.36 7.20 -26.31
N SER A 518 -16.14 6.03 -25.67
CA SER A 518 -15.15 5.05 -26.13
C SER A 518 -15.64 4.19 -27.28
N ARG A 519 -16.87 3.68 -27.21
CA ARG A 519 -17.45 2.78 -28.23
C ARG A 519 -18.82 3.26 -28.71
N ARG A 520 -19.13 2.88 -29.95
CA ARG A 520 -20.38 3.19 -30.64
C ARG A 520 -21.28 1.95 -30.61
N PHE A 521 -22.51 2.10 -30.14
CA PHE A 521 -23.47 1.00 -30.01
C PHE A 521 -24.64 1.11 -31.00
N THR A 522 -24.33 1.42 -32.26
CA THR A 522 -25.33 1.49 -33.34
C THR A 522 -26.15 0.19 -33.38
N ALA A 523 -27.48 0.32 -33.48
CA ALA A 523 -28.44 -0.79 -33.45
C ALA A 523 -28.41 -1.68 -32.17
N ARG A 524 -27.73 -1.25 -31.10
CA ARG A 524 -27.71 -1.90 -29.78
C ARG A 524 -28.14 -0.93 -28.68
N PRO A 525 -29.42 -0.53 -28.66
CA PRO A 525 -29.93 0.46 -27.70
C PRO A 525 -29.82 -0.04 -26.27
N ASP A 526 -30.01 -1.34 -26.06
CA ASP A 526 -29.85 -2.04 -24.79
C ASP A 526 -28.46 -1.80 -24.17
N VAL A 527 -27.39 -2.00 -24.93
CA VAL A 527 -26.00 -1.79 -24.48
C VAL A 527 -25.68 -0.29 -24.34
N PHE A 528 -26.24 0.56 -25.21
CA PHE A 528 -26.11 2.01 -25.08
C PHE A 528 -26.69 2.52 -23.77
N PHE A 529 -27.95 2.15 -23.45
CA PHE A 529 -28.62 2.61 -22.23
C PHE A 529 -27.98 2.02 -20.97
N LEU A 530 -27.46 0.79 -21.02
CA LEU A 530 -26.64 0.23 -19.94
C LEU A 530 -25.39 1.08 -19.67
N ASN A 531 -24.60 1.41 -20.71
CA ASN A 531 -23.40 2.22 -20.55
C ASN A 531 -23.73 3.67 -20.11
N LEU A 532 -24.85 4.23 -20.59
CA LEU A 532 -25.34 5.54 -20.15
C LEU A 532 -25.68 5.53 -18.66
N ALA A 533 -26.44 4.54 -18.20
CA ALA A 533 -26.84 4.44 -16.79
C ALA A 533 -25.64 4.24 -15.87
N LEU A 534 -24.73 3.33 -16.22
CA LEU A 534 -23.50 3.10 -15.46
C LEU A 534 -22.60 4.34 -15.46
N GLY A 535 -22.43 5.01 -16.60
CA GLY A 535 -21.64 6.23 -16.71
C GLY A 535 -22.14 7.32 -15.75
N ILE A 536 -23.46 7.54 -15.70
CA ILE A 536 -24.06 8.52 -14.77
C ILE A 536 -23.83 8.11 -13.31
N ARG A 537 -24.00 6.82 -12.99
CA ARG A 537 -23.73 6.32 -11.64
C ARG A 537 -22.27 6.52 -11.22
N LEU A 538 -21.32 6.30 -12.13
CA LEU A 538 -19.90 6.56 -11.91
C LEU A 538 -19.61 8.06 -11.71
N ALA A 539 -20.30 8.94 -12.44
CA ALA A 539 -20.16 10.39 -12.28
C ALA A 539 -20.68 10.91 -10.93
N GLU A 540 -21.75 10.30 -10.40
CA GLU A 540 -22.39 10.75 -9.15
C GLU A 540 -21.81 10.11 -7.89
N ASP A 541 -21.49 8.82 -7.94
CA ASP A 541 -21.04 8.07 -6.77
C ASP A 541 -20.11 6.91 -7.19
N LEU A 542 -18.91 7.28 -7.62
CA LEU A 542 -17.85 6.33 -7.99
C LEU A 542 -17.62 5.28 -6.89
N LYS A 543 -17.58 5.69 -5.61
CA LYS A 543 -17.30 4.80 -4.48
C LYS A 543 -18.37 3.73 -4.33
N ALA A 544 -19.65 4.13 -4.40
CA ALA A 544 -20.74 3.17 -4.33
C ALA A 544 -20.67 2.17 -5.48
N VAL A 545 -20.40 2.63 -6.72
CA VAL A 545 -20.28 1.71 -7.86
C VAL A 545 -19.11 0.73 -7.68
N LEU A 546 -17.94 1.18 -7.22
CA LEU A 546 -16.79 0.28 -6.99
C LEU A 546 -17.08 -0.75 -5.88
N ARG A 547 -17.79 -0.35 -4.82
CA ARG A 547 -18.25 -1.26 -3.76
C ARG A 547 -19.28 -2.26 -4.30
N GLU A 548 -20.30 -1.77 -5.00
CA GLU A 548 -21.41 -2.58 -5.52
C GLU A 548 -20.94 -3.62 -6.55
N VAL A 549 -20.04 -3.23 -7.46
CA VAL A 549 -19.65 -4.07 -8.60
C VAL A 549 -18.44 -4.96 -8.28
N PHE A 550 -17.46 -4.44 -7.53
CA PHE A 550 -16.19 -5.14 -7.29
C PHE A 550 -15.93 -5.50 -5.82
N ASP A 551 -16.85 -5.18 -4.90
CA ASP A 551 -16.62 -5.29 -3.45
C ASP A 551 -15.38 -4.49 -2.98
N TRP A 552 -15.08 -3.40 -3.70
CA TRP A 552 -13.92 -2.56 -3.42
C TRP A 552 -14.35 -1.31 -2.66
N ASP A 553 -14.12 -1.33 -1.35
CA ASP A 553 -14.41 -0.21 -0.45
C ASP A 553 -13.14 0.26 0.24
N LYS A 554 -12.05 0.53 -0.50
CA LYS A 554 -10.81 1.06 0.11
C LYS A 554 -10.63 2.57 -0.08
N TRP A 555 -11.58 3.23 -0.77
CA TRP A 555 -11.57 4.69 -0.92
C TRP A 555 -11.81 5.43 0.40
N HIS A 556 -12.52 4.81 1.36
CA HIS A 556 -12.83 5.44 2.65
C HIS A 556 -11.60 5.75 3.51
N VAL A 557 -10.45 5.13 3.22
CA VAL A 557 -9.16 5.43 3.86
C VAL A 557 -8.80 6.92 3.74
N PHE A 558 -9.31 7.59 2.69
CA PHE A 558 -9.07 9.01 2.42
C PHE A 558 -10.22 9.95 2.80
N ASN A 559 -11.37 9.41 3.25
CA ASN A 559 -12.55 10.18 3.66
C ASN A 559 -12.46 10.71 5.10
N LEU A 560 -11.27 10.68 5.72
CA LEU A 560 -11.09 11.34 7.01
C LEU A 560 -11.31 12.85 6.79
N PRO A 561 -12.24 13.48 7.53
CA PRO A 561 -12.34 14.93 7.54
C PRO A 561 -10.95 15.51 7.80
N SER A 562 -10.74 16.73 7.32
CA SER A 562 -9.61 17.64 7.57
C SER A 562 -9.38 17.94 9.06
N GLN A 563 -9.20 16.90 9.84
CA GLN A 563 -8.63 16.85 11.15
C GLN A 563 -7.51 15.83 11.02
N PRO A 564 -6.24 16.27 10.91
CA PRO A 564 -5.14 15.33 11.03
C PRO A 564 -5.35 14.50 12.31
N LEU A 565 -4.92 13.25 12.35
CA LEU A 565 -4.97 12.43 13.58
C LEU A 565 -4.42 13.21 14.80
N THR A 566 -3.52 14.17 14.55
CA THR A 566 -2.97 15.12 15.53
C THR A 566 -3.97 16.10 16.13
N SER A 567 -5.07 16.45 15.47
CA SER A 567 -6.15 17.28 16.03
C SER A 567 -7.23 16.48 16.75
N ILE A 568 -7.30 15.16 16.53
CA ILE A 568 -8.25 14.27 17.20
C ILE A 568 -7.68 13.76 18.55
N ALA A 569 -6.36 13.72 18.70
CA ALA A 569 -5.76 13.44 20.00
C ALA A 569 -4.31 13.95 20.11
N PRO A 570 -3.97 14.79 21.11
CA PRO A 570 -2.60 15.19 21.39
C PRO A 570 -1.75 14.07 22.02
N HIS A 571 -2.33 12.88 22.23
CA HIS A 571 -1.69 11.80 22.98
C HIS A 571 -0.61 11.09 22.16
N THR A 572 0.58 10.98 22.75
CA THR A 572 1.76 10.30 22.19
C THR A 572 1.45 8.90 21.67
N CYS A 573 0.55 8.16 22.35
CA CYS A 573 0.15 6.81 21.95
C CYS A 573 -0.52 6.74 20.57
N ILE A 574 -1.26 7.78 20.16
CA ILE A 574 -1.89 7.88 18.84
C ILE A 574 -0.90 8.38 17.79
N ARG A 575 -0.06 9.37 18.14
CA ARG A 575 0.99 9.90 17.27
C ARG A 575 2.02 8.85 16.86
N GLU A 576 2.36 7.94 17.77
CA GLU A 576 3.40 6.91 17.58
C GLU A 576 2.80 5.51 17.29
N SER A 577 1.48 5.43 17.03
CA SER A 577 0.78 4.17 16.72
C SER A 577 0.87 3.07 17.78
N ILE A 578 1.24 3.43 19.02
CA ILE A 578 1.39 2.49 20.15
C ILE A 578 0.05 1.81 20.50
N PHE A 579 -1.09 2.42 20.16
CA PHE A 579 -2.41 1.82 20.37
C PHE A 579 -2.67 0.54 19.55
N ALA A 580 -1.90 0.28 18.49
CA ALA A 580 -2.11 -0.88 17.61
C ALA A 580 -1.54 -2.18 18.20
N GLU A 581 -0.63 -2.10 19.18
CA GLU A 581 -0.07 -3.24 19.89
C GLU A 581 -0.91 -3.56 21.15
N PRO A 582 -1.50 -4.76 21.27
CA PRO A 582 -2.13 -5.18 22.51
C PRO A 582 -1.06 -5.34 23.58
N ARG A 583 -1.23 -4.65 24.72
CA ARG A 583 -0.27 -4.71 25.84
C ARG A 583 -0.87 -5.33 27.08
N ILE A 584 -2.18 -5.58 27.07
CA ILE A 584 -2.91 -6.21 28.16
C ILE A 584 -2.36 -7.59 28.53
N ASP A 585 -1.84 -8.36 27.57
CA ASP A 585 -1.31 -9.71 27.77
C ASP A 585 0.11 -9.76 28.36
N HIS A 586 0.78 -8.61 28.47
CA HIS A 586 2.05 -8.47 29.20
C HIS A 586 1.88 -8.23 30.70
N HIS A 587 0.66 -7.95 31.17
CA HIS A 587 0.42 -7.70 32.58
C HIS A 587 0.40 -9.01 33.38
N PHE A 588 1.06 -9.06 34.54
CA PHE A 588 1.18 -10.28 35.35
C PHE A 588 -0.16 -10.89 35.78
N ALA A 589 -1.20 -10.06 35.91
CA ALA A 589 -2.56 -10.52 36.22
C ALA A 589 -3.29 -11.19 35.03
N TYR A 590 -2.82 -11.02 33.79
CA TYR A 590 -3.55 -11.40 32.57
C TYR A 590 -3.92 -12.88 32.55
N SER A 591 -2.95 -13.77 32.78
CA SER A 591 -3.15 -15.22 32.76
C SER A 591 -4.19 -15.67 33.78
N THR A 592 -4.24 -15.04 34.95
CA THR A 592 -5.21 -15.35 36.00
C THR A 592 -6.61 -14.85 35.64
N VAL A 593 -6.71 -13.66 35.04
CA VAL A 593 -7.97 -13.10 34.54
C VAL A 593 -8.53 -13.98 33.43
N LEU A 594 -7.68 -14.34 32.45
CA LEU A 594 -8.07 -15.19 31.33
C LEU A 594 -8.43 -16.62 31.77
N ALA A 595 -7.69 -17.21 32.71
CA ALA A 595 -8.03 -18.53 33.26
C ALA A 595 -9.34 -18.54 34.05
N SER A 596 -9.80 -17.37 34.51
CA SER A 596 -11.09 -17.18 35.16
C SER A 596 -12.21 -16.86 34.18
N SER A 597 -11.96 -16.95 32.85
CA SER A 597 -12.94 -16.56 31.84
C SER A 597 -14.15 -17.49 31.84
N SER A 598 -15.32 -16.86 31.96
CA SER A 598 -16.63 -17.52 31.85
C SER A 598 -17.70 -16.46 31.59
N ALA A 599 -18.86 -16.89 31.08
CA ALA A 599 -19.94 -15.97 30.69
C ALA A 599 -20.52 -15.16 31.87
N ASP A 600 -20.32 -15.60 33.12
CA ASP A 600 -20.73 -14.89 34.34
C ASP A 600 -19.66 -13.93 34.87
N LYS A 601 -18.43 -13.97 34.34
CA LYS A 601 -17.30 -13.15 34.79
C LYS A 601 -17.14 -11.92 33.89
N LEU A 602 -17.89 -10.87 34.22
CA LEU A 602 -17.86 -9.60 33.49
C LEU A 602 -16.53 -8.84 33.65
N LEU A 603 -16.02 -8.29 32.54
CA LEU A 603 -14.84 -7.44 32.46
C LEU A 603 -15.20 -6.09 31.82
N ILE A 604 -14.62 -5.00 32.33
CA ILE A 604 -14.71 -3.67 31.72
C ILE A 604 -13.32 -3.10 31.49
N ASP A 605 -13.08 -2.53 30.31
CA ASP A 605 -11.85 -1.85 29.93
C ASP A 605 -12.09 -0.34 29.85
N VAL A 606 -11.39 0.43 30.68
CA VAL A 606 -11.64 1.85 30.91
C VAL A 606 -10.53 2.71 30.29
N GLY A 607 -10.92 3.54 29.33
CA GLY A 607 -10.02 4.21 28.39
C GLY A 607 -9.57 3.26 27.29
N CYS A 608 -10.52 2.53 26.70
CA CYS A 608 -10.24 1.43 25.78
C CYS A 608 -9.72 1.87 24.40
N CYS A 609 -9.73 3.17 24.09
CA CYS A 609 -9.36 3.72 22.79
C CYS A 609 -10.08 2.96 21.66
N MET A 610 -9.34 2.48 20.66
CA MET A 610 -9.88 1.71 19.53
C MET A 610 -10.22 0.24 19.88
N GLY A 611 -10.05 -0.19 21.13
CA GLY A 611 -10.45 -1.52 21.63
C GLY A 611 -9.47 -2.65 21.31
N THR A 612 -8.17 -2.35 21.19
CA THR A 612 -7.10 -3.31 20.88
C THR A 612 -6.97 -4.40 21.95
N ASP A 613 -6.93 -4.01 23.23
CA ASP A 613 -6.78 -4.93 24.36
C ASP A 613 -8.02 -5.83 24.55
N ILE A 614 -9.21 -5.29 24.31
CA ILE A 614 -10.48 -6.05 24.29
C ILE A 614 -10.43 -7.15 23.22
N ARG A 615 -9.96 -6.85 22.02
CA ARG A 615 -9.84 -7.83 20.93
C ARG A 615 -8.83 -8.91 21.24
N LYS A 616 -7.74 -8.57 21.93
CA LYS A 616 -6.77 -9.56 22.42
C LYS A 616 -7.41 -10.53 23.42
N LEU A 617 -8.18 -10.02 24.39
CA LEU A 617 -8.94 -10.86 25.33
C LEU A 617 -9.90 -11.82 24.61
N ILE A 618 -10.65 -11.32 23.61
CA ILE A 618 -11.58 -12.14 22.83
C ILE A 618 -10.84 -13.22 22.04
N LEU A 619 -9.75 -12.83 21.36
CA LEU A 619 -8.92 -13.73 20.56
C LEU A 619 -8.32 -14.89 21.39
N ASP A 620 -8.03 -14.60 22.65
CA ASP A 620 -7.48 -15.53 23.63
C ASP A 620 -8.54 -16.35 24.38
N GLY A 621 -9.84 -16.09 24.13
CA GLY A 621 -10.96 -16.93 24.59
C GLY A 621 -11.84 -16.31 25.68
N TYR A 622 -11.73 -15.01 25.96
CA TYR A 622 -12.68 -14.32 26.84
C TYR A 622 -14.01 -14.07 26.09
N PRO A 623 -15.19 -14.37 26.65
CA PRO A 623 -16.46 -14.18 25.95
C PRO A 623 -16.72 -12.71 25.64
N ALA A 624 -16.92 -12.37 24.36
CA ALA A 624 -17.07 -10.98 23.90
C ALA A 624 -18.26 -10.27 24.56
N GLU A 625 -19.36 -10.97 24.76
CA GLU A 625 -20.58 -10.48 25.41
C GLU A 625 -20.38 -10.08 26.88
N SER A 626 -19.32 -10.60 27.50
CA SER A 626 -18.95 -10.36 28.89
C SER A 626 -17.97 -9.20 29.05
N ILE A 627 -17.55 -8.55 27.96
CA ILE A 627 -16.60 -7.43 27.96
C ILE A 627 -17.30 -6.14 27.54
N LEU A 628 -17.06 -5.04 28.27
CA LEU A 628 -17.48 -3.69 27.89
C LEU A 628 -16.25 -2.77 27.79
N GLY A 629 -16.11 -2.03 26.70
CA GLY A 629 -15.14 -0.93 26.57
C GLY A 629 -15.77 0.42 26.89
N LEU A 630 -15.10 1.22 27.72
CA LEU A 630 -15.44 2.62 27.98
C LEU A 630 -14.36 3.55 27.42
N ASP A 631 -14.77 4.59 26.74
CA ASP A 631 -13.90 5.71 26.37
C ASP A 631 -14.71 7.00 26.30
N ILE A 632 -14.05 8.15 26.51
CA ILE A 632 -14.69 9.45 26.36
C ILE A 632 -14.94 9.79 24.89
N GLU A 633 -14.10 9.30 23.98
CA GLU A 633 -14.13 9.64 22.57
C GLU A 633 -14.84 8.55 21.74
N ARG A 634 -16.09 8.83 21.37
CA ARG A 634 -16.94 7.88 20.64
C ARG A 634 -16.39 7.50 19.27
N SER A 635 -15.64 8.38 18.61
CA SER A 635 -15.09 8.09 17.28
C SER A 635 -14.08 6.94 17.29
N PHE A 636 -13.38 6.70 18.41
CA PHE A 636 -12.43 5.59 18.54
C PHE A 636 -13.06 4.21 18.35
N PHE A 637 -14.32 4.03 18.74
CA PHE A 637 -15.00 2.75 18.54
C PHE A 637 -15.16 2.41 17.06
N ASN A 638 -15.55 3.39 16.24
CA ASN A 638 -15.67 3.22 14.79
C ASN A 638 -14.30 2.99 14.15
N LEU A 639 -13.29 3.76 14.56
CA LEU A 639 -11.92 3.58 14.06
C LEU A 639 -11.36 2.19 14.41
N GLY A 640 -11.67 1.66 15.58
CA GLY A 640 -11.33 0.28 15.94
C GLY A 640 -11.95 -0.75 15.00
N HIS A 641 -13.23 -0.62 14.65
CA HIS A 641 -13.84 -1.54 13.68
C HIS A 641 -13.17 -1.47 12.30
N VAL A 642 -12.78 -0.27 11.85
CA VAL A 642 -12.02 -0.08 10.60
C VAL A 642 -10.63 -0.71 10.70
N LEU A 643 -9.90 -0.42 11.78
CA LEU A 643 -8.54 -0.90 12.02
C LEU A 643 -8.43 -2.42 11.97
N TYR A 644 -9.42 -3.12 12.52
CA TYR A 644 -9.46 -4.57 12.57
C TYR A 644 -10.31 -5.22 11.46
N ASN A 645 -10.72 -4.43 10.46
CA ASN A 645 -11.52 -4.86 9.31
C ASN A 645 -12.78 -5.65 9.72
N GLU A 646 -13.51 -5.15 10.71
CA GLU A 646 -14.70 -5.78 11.27
C GLU A 646 -15.96 -5.14 10.68
N SER A 647 -16.88 -5.96 10.14
CA SER A 647 -18.24 -5.47 9.90
C SER A 647 -18.85 -5.10 11.26
N ARG A 648 -19.64 -4.01 11.33
CA ARG A 648 -20.30 -3.57 12.58
C ARG A 648 -21.14 -4.66 13.27
N ASN A 649 -21.47 -5.75 12.55
CA ASN A 649 -22.25 -6.88 13.05
C ASN A 649 -21.42 -8.16 13.33
N ALA A 650 -20.11 -8.17 13.03
CA ALA A 650 -19.29 -9.40 13.06
C ALA A 650 -18.61 -9.69 14.41
N THR A 651 -18.45 -8.69 15.29
CA THR A 651 -17.87 -8.89 16.63
C THR A 651 -18.88 -8.58 17.73
N GLY A 652 -18.91 -9.43 18.76
CA GLY A 652 -19.70 -9.21 19.97
C GLY A 652 -19.13 -8.13 20.90
N CYS A 653 -18.19 -7.31 20.43
CA CYS A 653 -17.55 -6.24 21.20
C CYS A 653 -18.58 -5.17 21.57
N ARG A 654 -18.67 -4.84 22.85
CA ARG A 654 -19.59 -3.80 23.36
C ARG A 654 -18.78 -2.59 23.79
N PHE A 655 -19.18 -1.41 23.32
CA PHE A 655 -18.58 -0.14 23.70
C PHE A 655 -19.63 0.83 24.23
N ARG A 656 -19.25 1.69 25.18
CA ARG A 656 -20.08 2.78 25.70
C ARG A 656 -19.23 4.02 25.90
N GLN A 657 -19.72 5.15 25.39
CA GLN A 657 -19.09 6.44 25.65
C GLN A 657 -19.34 6.84 27.10
N ALA A 658 -18.29 7.17 27.86
CA ALA A 658 -18.42 7.65 29.23
C ALA A 658 -17.24 8.54 29.65
N ASP A 659 -17.53 9.60 30.40
CA ASP A 659 -16.50 10.47 30.99
C ASP A 659 -16.17 9.99 32.41
N MET A 660 -15.00 9.37 32.57
CA MET A 660 -14.52 8.87 33.86
C MET A 660 -14.05 9.97 34.81
N LEU A 661 -13.94 11.22 34.35
CA LEU A 661 -13.62 12.39 35.16
C LEU A 661 -14.88 13.14 35.64
N ASP A 662 -16.08 12.68 35.29
CA ASP A 662 -17.32 13.26 35.80
C ASP A 662 -17.50 12.89 37.29
N PRO A 663 -17.55 13.86 38.22
CA PRO A 663 -17.85 13.59 39.62
C PRO A 663 -19.25 12.98 39.84
N LYS A 664 -20.15 13.11 38.86
CA LYS A 664 -21.52 12.58 38.87
C LYS A 664 -21.66 11.30 38.04
N PHE A 665 -20.56 10.65 37.68
CA PHE A 665 -20.56 9.40 36.91
C PHE A 665 -21.53 8.34 37.48
N SER A 666 -21.60 8.22 38.82
CA SER A 666 -22.50 7.28 39.51
C SER A 666 -23.99 7.60 39.36
N GLU A 667 -24.36 8.87 39.14
CA GLU A 667 -25.75 9.28 38.91
C GLU A 667 -26.23 8.90 37.50
N THR A 668 -25.32 8.86 36.52
CA THR A 668 -25.63 8.64 35.10
C THR A 668 -25.35 7.20 34.62
N ASN A 669 -24.54 6.44 35.35
CA ASN A 669 -24.15 5.06 35.03
C ASN A 669 -24.54 4.08 36.16
N ILE A 670 -25.78 4.16 36.63
CA ILE A 670 -26.28 3.34 37.73
C ILE A 670 -26.24 1.83 37.44
N ASP A 671 -26.34 1.45 36.16
CA ASP A 671 -26.30 0.05 35.72
C ASP A 671 -24.90 -0.57 35.79
N LEU A 672 -23.85 0.24 35.98
CA LEU A 672 -22.47 -0.23 36.08
C LEU A 672 -21.98 -0.38 37.53
N GLN A 673 -22.79 0.01 38.52
CA GLN A 673 -22.42 -0.08 39.94
C GLN A 673 -22.15 -1.52 40.35
N ASP A 674 -20.99 -1.79 40.95
CA ASP A 674 -20.61 -3.10 41.49
C ASP A 674 -20.89 -4.25 40.49
N ALA A 675 -20.67 -4.01 39.20
CA ALA A 675 -21.12 -4.93 38.14
C ALA A 675 -20.00 -5.85 37.64
N TYR A 676 -18.73 -5.40 37.72
CA TYR A 676 -17.63 -6.05 37.03
C TYR A 676 -16.69 -6.79 37.98
N HIS A 677 -16.32 -8.01 37.61
CA HIS A 677 -15.34 -8.81 38.35
C HIS A 677 -13.92 -8.32 38.06
N PHE A 678 -13.69 -7.83 36.85
CA PHE A 678 -12.40 -7.32 36.40
C PHE A 678 -12.59 -5.93 35.79
N VAL A 679 -11.87 -4.94 36.31
CA VAL A 679 -11.83 -3.56 35.79
C VAL A 679 -10.41 -3.31 35.32
N HIS A 680 -10.23 -3.18 34.01
CA HIS A 680 -8.93 -2.89 33.40
C HIS A 680 -8.81 -1.40 33.07
N THR A 681 -7.62 -0.82 33.27
CA THR A 681 -7.25 0.49 32.70
C THR A 681 -5.74 0.60 32.52
N ALA A 682 -5.30 1.06 31.35
CA ALA A 682 -3.87 1.15 31.05
C ALA A 682 -3.48 2.47 30.34
N ASN A 683 -2.43 3.13 30.84
CA ASN A 683 -1.84 4.34 30.28
C ASN A 683 -2.82 5.53 30.18
N VAL A 684 -3.74 5.66 31.14
CA VAL A 684 -4.75 6.72 31.18
C VAL A 684 -4.54 7.66 32.35
N ILE A 685 -4.29 7.12 33.55
CA ILE A 685 -4.30 7.88 34.81
C ILE A 685 -3.23 8.98 34.83
N HIS A 686 -2.03 8.69 34.29
CA HIS A 686 -0.90 9.62 34.22
C HIS A 686 -1.12 10.85 33.32
N LEU A 687 -2.25 10.91 32.59
CA LEU A 687 -2.62 12.07 31.77
C LEU A 687 -3.20 13.21 32.62
N PHE A 688 -3.66 12.92 33.85
CA PHE A 688 -4.44 13.88 34.65
C PHE A 688 -3.69 14.37 35.89
N GLY A 689 -4.12 15.52 36.42
CA GLY A 689 -3.65 16.00 37.73
C GLY A 689 -4.27 15.23 38.90
N LEU A 690 -3.74 15.41 40.12
CA LEU A 690 -4.15 14.65 41.31
C LEU A 690 -5.67 14.62 41.57
N LYS A 691 -6.36 15.76 41.41
CA LYS A 691 -7.82 15.87 41.65
C LYS A 691 -8.63 15.03 40.66
N ASP A 692 -8.25 15.08 39.40
CA ASP A 692 -8.93 14.35 38.33
C ASP A 692 -8.64 12.85 38.45
N GLN A 693 -7.42 12.47 38.85
CA GLN A 693 -7.11 11.08 39.17
C GLN A 693 -7.90 10.54 40.36
N GLU A 694 -8.18 11.37 41.37
CA GLU A 694 -9.06 10.96 42.48
C GLU A 694 -10.45 10.60 41.97
N ILE A 695 -11.05 11.45 41.13
CA ILE A 695 -12.37 11.20 40.53
C ILE A 695 -12.34 9.93 39.68
N PHE A 696 -11.33 9.81 38.82
CA PHE A 696 -11.15 8.63 37.95
C PHE A 696 -11.07 7.34 38.77
N PHE A 697 -10.25 7.31 39.82
CA PHE A 697 -10.07 6.11 40.63
C PHE A 697 -11.32 5.77 41.47
N ARG A 698 -12.05 6.78 41.99
CA ARG A 698 -13.37 6.56 42.62
C ARG A 698 -14.34 5.89 41.67
N ASN A 699 -14.35 6.34 40.42
CA ASN A 699 -15.22 5.77 39.38
C ASN A 699 -14.78 4.35 38.98
N LEU A 700 -13.48 4.01 38.98
CA LEU A 700 -13.02 2.61 38.82
C LEU A 700 -13.54 1.70 39.94
N VAL A 701 -13.48 2.17 41.19
CA VAL A 701 -13.97 1.42 42.35
C VAL A 701 -15.47 1.21 42.28
N TYR A 702 -16.23 2.22 41.84
CA TYR A 702 -17.67 2.13 41.64
C TYR A 702 -18.07 1.04 40.62
N LEU A 703 -17.24 0.76 39.62
CA LEU A 703 -17.48 -0.30 38.62
C LEU A 703 -17.21 -1.72 39.16
N ALA A 704 -16.28 -1.84 40.11
CA ALA A 704 -15.77 -3.11 40.60
C ALA A 704 -16.70 -3.74 41.63
N LYS A 705 -17.04 -5.02 41.46
CA LYS A 705 -17.73 -5.81 42.48
C LYS A 705 -16.95 -5.84 43.79
N PRO A 706 -17.61 -5.99 44.96
CA PRO A 706 -16.93 -6.41 46.19
C PRO A 706 -16.10 -7.68 45.95
N GLY A 707 -14.79 -7.62 46.22
CA GLY A 707 -13.84 -8.69 45.93
C GLY A 707 -13.39 -8.80 44.46
N GLY A 708 -13.83 -7.89 43.59
CA GLY A 708 -13.38 -7.73 42.22
C GLY A 708 -11.97 -7.15 42.13
N ARG A 709 -11.38 -7.19 40.94
CA ARG A 709 -9.99 -6.78 40.69
C ARG A 709 -9.93 -5.60 39.74
N ILE A 710 -9.32 -4.50 40.19
CA ILE A 710 -8.89 -3.39 39.34
C ILE A 710 -7.43 -3.65 38.95
N TRP A 711 -7.09 -3.60 37.67
CA TRP A 711 -5.74 -3.94 37.18
C TRP A 711 -5.37 -3.20 35.89
N GLY A 712 -4.09 -3.21 35.54
CA GLY A 712 -3.56 -2.59 34.33
C GLY A 712 -2.25 -1.85 34.59
N ARG A 713 -1.75 -1.13 33.58
CA ARG A 713 -0.42 -0.52 33.58
C ARG A 713 -0.50 1.00 33.58
N GLN A 714 0.29 1.68 34.41
CA GLN A 714 0.38 3.15 34.40
C GLN A 714 1.83 3.62 34.37
N VAL A 715 2.05 4.83 33.87
CA VAL A 715 3.37 5.50 33.92
C VAL A 715 3.58 6.05 35.33
N GLY A 716 4.60 5.56 36.02
CA GLY A 716 4.92 5.93 37.40
C GLY A 716 6.30 6.58 37.56
N LEU A 717 6.69 6.82 38.81
CA LEU A 717 8.02 7.26 39.22
C LEU A 717 8.81 6.07 39.78
N GLN A 718 10.12 6.09 39.59
CA GLN A 718 11.04 5.14 40.23
C GLN A 718 11.27 5.55 41.70
N GLU A 719 11.33 4.58 42.61
CA GLU A 719 11.77 4.82 43.99
C GLU A 719 13.30 4.93 44.02
N ASP A 720 13.84 6.05 44.53
CA ASP A 720 15.28 6.27 44.69
C ASP A 720 15.65 6.17 46.17
N GLU A 721 16.70 5.41 46.52
CA GLU A 721 17.10 5.15 47.91
C GLU A 721 17.62 6.41 48.65
N PHE A 722 17.91 7.49 47.93
CA PHE A 722 18.52 8.72 48.48
C PHE A 722 17.57 9.93 48.67
N GLN A 723 16.25 9.79 48.47
CA GLN A 723 15.32 10.93 48.51
C GLN A 723 15.81 12.16 47.68
N SER A 724 16.52 11.93 46.58
CA SER A 724 17.11 12.99 45.75
C SER A 724 16.14 13.47 44.66
N SER A 725 15.46 14.58 44.97
CA SER A 725 15.18 15.70 44.04
C SER A 725 14.54 15.45 42.66
N TYR A 726 13.75 14.39 42.44
CA TYR A 726 12.95 14.31 41.21
C TYR A 726 11.71 15.22 41.28
N LYS A 727 11.64 16.23 40.41
CA LYS A 727 10.47 17.11 40.25
C LYS A 727 9.49 16.51 39.25
N GLN A 728 8.18 16.63 39.53
CA GLN A 728 7.12 16.33 38.57
C GLN A 728 7.43 17.05 37.24
N PRO A 729 7.35 16.36 36.08
CA PRO A 729 7.64 17.01 34.81
C PRO A 729 6.62 18.13 34.54
N ASP A 730 7.10 19.35 34.32
CA ASP A 730 6.22 20.50 34.01
C ASP A 730 5.36 20.20 32.77
N GLY A 731 4.05 20.42 32.89
CA GLY A 731 3.08 20.21 31.80
C GLY A 731 2.61 18.75 31.60
N LYS A 732 2.96 17.80 32.47
CA LYS A 732 2.43 16.42 32.45
C LYS A 732 1.54 16.13 33.67
N GLY A 733 0.68 15.10 33.57
CA GLY A 733 -0.17 14.65 34.68
C GLY A 733 0.64 14.05 35.84
N ALA A 734 -0.01 13.92 37.00
CA ALA A 734 0.63 13.47 38.24
C ALA A 734 1.09 12.01 38.14
N ARG A 735 2.30 11.73 38.65
CA ARG A 735 2.88 10.38 38.68
C ARG A 735 3.22 9.98 40.11
N PHE A 736 3.20 8.68 40.36
CA PHE A 736 3.39 8.08 41.68
C PHE A 736 4.50 7.04 41.61
N THR A 737 5.29 6.96 42.66
CA THR A 737 5.98 5.72 43.03
C THR A 737 4.97 4.64 43.43
N ILE A 738 5.40 3.38 43.52
CA ILE A 738 4.51 2.28 43.95
C ILE A 738 3.93 2.57 45.34
N LYS A 739 4.78 3.01 46.27
CA LYS A 739 4.35 3.37 47.63
C LYS A 739 3.36 4.53 47.65
N GLU A 740 3.61 5.59 46.88
CA GLU A 740 2.69 6.73 46.80
C GLU A 740 1.34 6.33 46.18
N PHE A 741 1.34 5.50 45.13
CA PHE A 741 0.11 5.05 44.50
C PHE A 741 -0.72 4.19 45.45
N ARG A 742 -0.07 3.28 46.21
CA ARG A 742 -0.73 2.50 47.25
C ARG A 742 -1.38 3.40 48.31
N ASN A 743 -0.66 4.42 48.79
CA ASN A 743 -1.18 5.37 49.77
C ASN A 743 -2.36 6.18 49.21
N PHE A 744 -2.26 6.63 47.97
CA PHE A 744 -3.33 7.31 47.24
C PHE A 744 -4.60 6.45 47.16
N CYS A 745 -4.47 5.16 46.81
CA CYS A 745 -5.61 4.24 46.78
C CYS A 745 -6.27 4.10 48.17
N LEU A 746 -5.49 3.94 49.24
CA LEU A 746 -6.01 3.83 50.61
C LEU A 746 -6.72 5.11 51.07
N GLU A 747 -6.19 6.27 50.72
CA GLU A 747 -6.78 7.56 51.09
C GLU A 747 -8.14 7.78 50.41
N ILE A 748 -8.24 7.51 49.11
CA ILE A 748 -9.44 7.75 48.33
C ILE A 748 -10.58 6.81 48.73
N THR A 749 -10.24 5.54 48.93
CA THR A 749 -11.20 4.49 49.27
C THR A 749 -11.57 4.46 50.75
N ARG A 750 -10.73 5.06 51.61
CA ARG A 750 -10.80 4.93 53.08
C ARG A 750 -10.69 3.49 53.57
N TRP A 751 -10.11 2.60 52.76
CA TRP A 751 -9.86 1.20 53.09
C TRP A 751 -8.62 1.05 53.98
N SER A 752 -8.60 -0.03 54.77
CA SER A 752 -7.41 -0.48 55.48
C SER A 752 -6.60 -1.45 54.62
N LEU A 753 -5.36 -1.74 55.03
CA LEU A 753 -4.54 -2.77 54.39
C LEU A 753 -5.14 -4.18 54.47
N ALA A 754 -6.13 -4.42 55.34
CA ALA A 754 -6.84 -5.68 55.41
C ALA A 754 -7.98 -5.79 54.39
N ASP A 755 -8.44 -4.65 53.85
CA ASP A 755 -9.59 -4.59 52.93
C ASP A 755 -9.17 -4.70 51.45
N ILE A 756 -7.87 -4.51 51.15
CA ILE A 756 -7.33 -4.51 49.78
C ILE A 756 -6.09 -5.39 49.67
N ASN A 757 -6.06 -6.25 48.65
CA ASN A 757 -4.82 -6.83 48.17
C ASN A 757 -4.23 -5.91 47.09
N PHE A 758 -3.09 -5.31 47.38
CA PHE A 758 -2.38 -4.42 46.44
C PHE A 758 -1.12 -5.12 45.95
N GLU A 759 -1.13 -5.45 44.66
CA GLU A 759 0.02 -6.02 43.95
C GLU A 759 0.42 -5.05 42.85
N ALA A 760 1.69 -4.65 42.84
CA ALA A 760 2.24 -3.81 41.80
C ALA A 760 3.64 -4.32 41.47
N GLN A 761 3.99 -4.23 40.19
CA GLN A 761 5.31 -4.56 39.69
C GLN A 761 5.83 -3.34 38.94
N LEU A 762 7.00 -2.83 39.31
CA LEU A 762 7.68 -1.83 38.50
C LEU A 762 8.14 -2.52 37.22
N VAL A 763 7.43 -2.23 36.13
CA VAL A 763 7.89 -2.56 34.80
C VAL A 763 8.56 -1.29 34.30
N PHE A 764 9.88 -1.20 34.47
CA PHE A 764 10.65 -0.24 33.68
C PHE A 764 10.23 -0.39 32.23
N GLU A 765 10.00 0.70 31.50
CA GLU A 765 9.97 0.63 30.03
C GLU A 765 11.38 0.23 29.57
N ALA A 766 11.75 -1.04 29.74
CA ALA A 766 11.76 -2.06 28.71
C ALA A 766 11.98 -1.67 27.23
N ILE A 767 12.41 -0.44 26.92
CA ILE A 767 13.59 -0.29 26.05
C ILE A 767 14.68 -1.26 26.54
N LEU A 768 14.75 -1.49 27.86
CA LEU A 768 15.61 -2.46 28.55
C LEU A 768 15.25 -3.96 28.42
N ALA A 769 14.02 -4.38 28.09
CA ALA A 769 13.67 -5.80 27.87
C ALA A 769 13.75 -6.18 26.39
N MET A 770 13.60 -5.20 25.49
CA MET A 770 14.11 -5.32 24.12
C MET A 770 15.65 -5.33 24.11
N GLN A 771 16.32 -4.57 24.98
CA GLN A 771 17.76 -4.79 25.24
C GLN A 771 18.02 -6.17 25.86
N GLU A 772 17.21 -6.72 26.77
CA GLU A 772 17.47 -8.04 27.38
C GLU A 772 17.23 -9.23 26.42
N TYR A 773 16.31 -9.14 25.47
CA TYR A 773 16.16 -10.14 24.39
C TYR A 773 17.25 -10.01 23.32
N PHE A 774 17.74 -8.80 23.06
CA PHE A 774 18.95 -8.56 22.27
C PHE A 774 20.18 -9.16 22.98
N ILE A 775 20.32 -8.97 24.29
CA ILE A 775 21.37 -9.54 25.16
C ILE A 775 21.31 -11.08 25.23
N ARG A 776 20.14 -11.72 25.13
CA ARG A 776 20.01 -13.20 25.22
C ARG A 776 20.19 -13.96 23.89
N SER A 777 20.19 -13.28 22.75
CA SER A 777 20.24 -13.93 21.42
C SER A 777 21.57 -13.79 20.68
N THR A 778 22.50 -12.99 21.20
CA THR A 778 23.91 -12.95 20.79
C THR A 778 24.73 -13.92 21.65
N THR A 779 25.45 -14.85 21.02
CA THR A 779 26.36 -15.79 21.69
C THR A 779 27.55 -15.02 22.26
N GLY A 780 27.40 -14.49 23.48
CA GLY A 780 28.48 -13.82 24.19
C GLY A 780 28.25 -13.68 25.68
N LEU A 781 27.01 -13.57 26.15
CA LEU A 781 26.75 -13.37 27.58
C LEU A 781 25.60 -14.25 28.10
N ARG A 782 25.92 -15.54 28.27
CA ARG A 782 25.35 -16.35 29.36
C ARG A 782 26.31 -16.24 30.55
N GLY A 783 25.99 -15.35 31.48
CA GLY A 783 26.73 -15.17 32.73
C GLY A 783 26.36 -13.81 33.30
N LEU A 784 25.15 -13.68 33.83
CA LEU A 784 24.82 -13.85 35.25
C LEU A 784 24.74 -12.47 35.91
N ARG A 785 23.50 -12.18 36.34
CA ARG A 785 23.14 -11.18 37.34
C ARG A 785 23.68 -11.63 38.70
N ASP A 786 23.79 -10.64 39.58
CA ASP A 786 24.17 -10.68 41.01
C ASP A 786 25.70 -10.55 41.19
N GLU A 787 26.26 -9.57 41.91
CA GLU A 787 25.88 -9.10 43.26
C GLU A 787 26.08 -7.58 43.46
N TYR A 788 25.12 -6.96 44.14
CA TYR A 788 25.27 -5.71 44.89
C TYR A 788 26.15 -5.96 46.13
N SER A 789 26.96 -4.98 46.56
CA SER A 789 26.78 -4.26 47.85
C SER A 789 28.04 -3.46 48.28
N THR A 790 27.85 -2.15 48.41
CA THR A 790 28.25 -1.23 49.50
C THR A 790 29.54 -1.44 50.32
N ASP A 791 30.35 -0.37 50.48
CA ASP A 791 30.40 0.47 51.71
C ASP A 791 31.47 1.59 51.62
N ILE A 792 31.13 2.78 52.16
CA ILE A 792 31.91 4.02 52.40
C ILE A 792 32.56 3.90 53.83
N PRO A 793 33.69 4.53 54.29
CA PRO A 793 34.26 5.88 54.00
C PRO A 793 35.82 6.07 54.01
N GLU A 794 36.22 7.33 53.72
CA GLU A 794 37.21 8.20 54.43
C GLU A 794 38.53 8.64 53.75
N GLU A 795 38.59 9.97 53.52
CA GLU A 795 39.71 10.96 53.59
C GLU A 795 41.04 10.81 52.82
N ALA A 796 41.35 11.86 52.03
CA ALA A 796 42.49 12.81 52.17
C ALA A 796 43.28 13.12 50.86
N ASP A 797 43.45 14.42 50.61
CA ASP A 797 44.52 15.18 49.90
C ASP A 797 45.37 14.48 48.80
N ASP A 798 45.54 15.09 47.62
CA ASP A 798 46.53 16.18 47.40
C ASP A 798 46.51 16.69 45.94
N MET A 799 47.00 17.92 45.75
CA MET A 799 46.86 18.81 44.59
C MET A 799 47.71 18.49 43.34
N THR A 800 47.13 18.62 42.13
CA THR A 800 47.75 19.25 40.93
C THR A 800 46.67 19.72 39.94
N ASP A 801 46.92 20.88 39.32
CA ASP A 801 46.01 21.82 38.63
C ASP A 801 45.65 21.40 37.19
N ASP A 802 44.36 21.08 36.94
CA ASP A 802 43.65 21.10 35.65
C ASP A 802 42.14 21.17 35.97
N GLU A 803 41.53 22.36 35.87
CA GLU A 803 40.09 22.53 36.12
C GLU A 803 39.27 21.76 35.06
N GLN A 804 38.72 20.62 35.46
CA GLN A 804 37.88 19.76 34.62
C GLN A 804 36.40 20.06 34.87
N TYR A 805 35.64 20.15 33.79
CA TYR A 805 34.21 20.48 33.81
C TYR A 805 33.41 19.31 33.21
N GLU A 806 32.32 18.91 33.88
CA GLU A 806 31.48 17.80 33.44
C GLU A 806 30.59 18.20 32.24
N VAL A 807 30.51 17.31 31.26
CA VAL A 807 29.71 17.50 30.05
C VAL A 807 28.30 16.94 30.23
N ASP A 808 27.30 17.83 30.16
CA ASP A 808 25.88 17.44 30.21
C ASP A 808 25.45 16.87 28.83
N TYR A 809 25.56 17.68 27.76
CA TYR A 809 25.30 17.23 26.38
C TYR A 809 26.12 17.98 25.33
N ILE A 810 26.40 17.31 24.20
CA ILE A 810 26.96 17.95 23.01
C ILE A 810 25.84 18.60 22.20
N LEU A 811 25.99 19.88 21.86
CA LEU A 811 24.97 20.67 21.18
C LEU A 811 25.13 20.67 19.66
N ASP A 812 26.37 20.73 19.16
CA ASP A 812 26.65 20.73 17.71
C ASP A 812 28.12 20.36 17.40
N SER A 813 28.41 19.96 16.15
CA SER A 813 29.77 19.64 15.67
C SER A 813 30.09 20.29 14.32
N ARG A 814 31.36 20.64 14.11
CA ARG A 814 31.85 21.23 12.84
C ARG A 814 33.32 20.89 12.58
N THR A 815 33.73 20.97 11.31
CA THR A 815 35.15 20.93 10.91
C THR A 815 35.62 22.34 10.56
N HIS A 816 36.60 22.89 11.29
CA HIS A 816 37.15 24.22 11.06
C HIS A 816 38.69 24.14 10.93
N ASN A 817 39.24 24.65 9.83
CA ASN A 817 40.68 24.55 9.48
C ASN A 817 41.24 23.11 9.54
N GLY A 818 40.42 22.12 9.18
CA GLY A 818 40.79 20.70 9.19
C GLY A 818 40.62 20.00 10.53
N ASN A 819 40.29 20.74 11.60
CA ASN A 819 40.13 20.20 12.95
C ASN A 819 38.66 20.09 13.33
N LEU A 820 38.30 18.98 14.00
CA LEU A 820 36.95 18.72 14.49
C LEU A 820 36.72 19.48 15.80
N GLN A 821 35.61 20.22 15.88
CA GLN A 821 35.24 21.02 17.05
C GLN A 821 33.79 20.75 17.48
N TYR A 822 33.54 20.88 18.78
CA TYR A 822 32.22 20.74 19.39
C TYR A 822 31.80 21.98 20.15
N ARG A 823 30.49 22.22 20.16
CA ARG A 823 29.86 23.16 21.09
C ARG A 823 29.07 22.36 22.12
N VAL A 824 29.19 22.71 23.39
CA VAL A 824 28.81 21.82 24.51
C VAL A 824 28.02 22.57 25.57
N LYS A 825 27.12 21.86 26.23
CA LYS A 825 26.44 22.30 27.45
C LYS A 825 27.16 21.69 28.66
N TRP A 826 27.76 22.52 29.50
CA TRP A 826 28.43 22.12 30.74
C TRP A 826 27.41 21.92 31.89
N ALA A 827 27.61 20.87 32.69
CA ALA A 827 26.73 20.55 33.81
C ALA A 827 26.78 21.67 34.87
N GLY A 828 25.63 22.25 35.23
CA GLY A 828 25.52 23.30 36.25
C GLY A 828 25.80 24.74 35.79
N TYR A 829 26.16 24.99 34.52
CA TYR A 829 26.47 26.33 34.00
C TYR A 829 25.45 26.83 32.95
N LYS A 830 25.45 28.14 32.65
CA LYS A 830 24.64 28.72 31.55
C LYS A 830 25.22 28.32 30.18
N ASP A 831 24.42 28.46 29.13
CA ASP A 831 24.82 28.06 27.77
C ASP A 831 26.06 28.84 27.31
N ASP A 832 27.08 28.10 26.87
CA ASP A 832 28.34 28.64 26.38
C ASP A 832 28.34 28.66 24.84
N PRO A 833 28.55 29.82 24.19
CA PRO A 833 28.60 29.91 22.74
C PRO A 833 29.92 29.47 22.11
N GLU A 834 30.98 29.19 22.88
CA GLU A 834 32.32 28.86 22.35
C GLU A 834 32.41 27.44 21.75
N TRP A 835 33.44 27.23 20.91
CA TRP A 835 33.73 25.97 20.23
C TRP A 835 35.06 25.41 20.68
N TYR A 836 35.05 24.17 21.16
CA TYR A 836 36.22 23.51 21.73
C TYR A 836 36.72 22.40 20.79
N GLY A 837 38.02 22.13 20.82
CA GLY A 837 38.62 21.04 20.06
C GLY A 837 38.10 19.68 20.50
N ALA A 838 38.01 18.72 19.58
CA ALA A 838 37.57 17.36 19.89
C ALA A 838 38.40 16.71 21.00
N GLU A 839 39.70 17.02 21.06
CA GLU A 839 40.66 16.54 22.05
C GLU A 839 40.28 16.91 23.50
N ASN A 840 39.54 18.00 23.70
CA ASN A 840 39.12 18.42 25.05
C ASN A 840 38.02 17.53 25.65
N PHE A 841 37.46 16.61 24.86
CA PHE A 841 36.37 15.72 25.25
C PHE A 841 36.80 14.26 25.34
N GLU A 842 38.11 14.01 25.40
CA GLU A 842 38.68 12.68 25.64
C GLU A 842 38.14 12.02 26.92
N ARG A 843 37.76 12.84 27.92
CA ARG A 843 37.13 12.38 29.18
C ARG A 843 35.61 12.39 29.19
N ALA A 844 34.96 12.81 28.10
CA ALA A 844 33.50 12.68 27.93
C ALA A 844 33.14 11.94 26.61
N PRO A 845 33.80 10.80 26.29
CA PRO A 845 33.69 10.17 24.98
C PRO A 845 32.29 9.59 24.75
N TYR A 846 31.58 9.20 25.82
CA TYR A 846 30.20 8.72 25.73
C TYR A 846 29.21 9.80 25.28
N ARG A 847 29.42 11.06 25.67
CA ARG A 847 28.58 12.19 25.22
C ARG A 847 28.81 12.50 23.74
N LEU A 848 30.03 12.31 23.25
CA LEU A 848 30.36 12.40 21.83
C LEU A 848 29.76 11.24 21.03
N GLN A 849 29.80 10.01 21.56
CA GLN A 849 29.20 8.83 20.93
C GLN A 849 27.68 8.96 20.85
N GLU A 850 27.01 9.39 21.93
CA GLU A 850 25.57 9.62 21.97
C GLU A 850 25.13 10.66 20.92
N PHE A 851 25.89 11.75 20.80
CA PHE A 851 25.63 12.80 19.82
C PHE A 851 25.73 12.30 18.38
N HIS A 852 26.80 11.59 18.01
CA HIS A 852 26.99 11.07 16.65
C HIS A 852 26.10 9.87 16.32
N PHE A 853 25.65 9.14 17.33
CA PHE A 853 24.59 8.14 17.18
C PHE A 853 23.24 8.79 16.83
N ARG A 854 22.89 9.91 17.47
CA ARG A 854 21.66 10.67 17.16
C ARG A 854 21.73 11.51 15.89
N TYR A 855 22.92 12.03 15.56
CA TYR A 855 23.12 12.95 14.45
C TYR A 855 24.22 12.44 13.51
N SER A 856 24.04 11.24 12.96
CA SER A 856 25.05 10.52 12.16
C SER A 856 25.51 11.24 10.88
N TRP A 857 24.84 12.32 10.48
CA TRP A 857 25.18 13.16 9.33
C TRP A 857 26.03 14.38 9.68
N LYS A 858 26.33 14.62 10.97
CA LYS A 858 27.14 15.77 11.44
C LYS A 858 28.64 15.44 11.41
N PRO A 859 29.54 16.43 11.22
CA PRO A 859 30.98 16.17 11.11
C PRO A 859 31.56 15.51 12.37
N GLY A 860 32.29 14.40 12.22
CA GLY A 860 32.75 13.52 13.30
C GLY A 860 32.31 12.07 13.05
N PRO A 861 32.46 11.14 14.02
CA PRO A 861 33.13 11.29 15.32
C PRO A 861 34.66 11.50 15.21
N PRO A 862 35.34 11.87 16.32
CA PRO A 862 36.80 11.92 16.36
C PRO A 862 37.39 10.55 16.03
N LYS A 863 38.51 10.51 15.28
CA LYS A 863 39.14 9.24 14.88
C LYS A 863 39.58 8.40 16.07
N ASP A 864 39.97 9.07 17.15
CA ASP A 864 40.44 8.45 18.38
C ASP A 864 39.30 8.20 19.39
N LEU A 865 38.03 8.41 19.00
CA LEU A 865 36.88 8.24 19.90
C LEU A 865 36.77 6.81 20.43
N ASP A 866 37.03 5.81 19.58
CA ASP A 866 37.01 4.42 20.01
C ASP A 866 38.10 4.15 21.06
N ASP A 867 39.27 4.81 20.93
CA ASP A 867 40.37 4.72 21.90
C ASP A 867 40.04 5.48 23.21
N TRP A 868 39.36 6.62 23.12
CA TRP A 868 38.88 7.38 24.28
C TRP A 868 37.79 6.63 25.03
N LEU A 869 36.83 6.02 24.33
CA LEU A 869 35.80 5.16 24.91
C LEU A 869 36.42 3.93 25.58
N LEU A 870 37.53 3.41 25.03
CA LEU A 870 38.30 2.33 25.63
C LEU A 870 39.04 2.78 26.90
N ARG A 871 39.58 4.01 26.93
CA ARG A 871 40.33 4.55 28.07
C ARG A 871 39.46 5.09 29.20
N ALA A 872 38.29 5.65 28.89
CA ALA A 872 37.31 6.07 29.89
C ALA A 872 36.61 4.89 30.59
N GLY A 873 36.77 3.68 30.04
CA GLY A 873 36.11 2.45 30.48
C GLY A 873 36.46 1.94 31.89
N ASP A 874 37.34 2.62 32.63
CA ASP A 874 37.67 2.28 34.02
C ASP A 874 37.52 3.44 35.04
N ASP A 875 37.32 4.72 34.63
CA ASP A 875 37.48 5.89 35.53
C ASP A 875 36.21 6.75 35.78
N GLU A 876 35.10 6.59 35.05
CA GLU A 876 33.83 7.32 35.34
C GLU A 876 32.81 6.52 36.17
N LEU A 877 33.26 5.44 36.82
CA LEU A 877 32.48 4.64 37.78
C LEU A 877 33.04 4.70 39.22
N THR A 878 33.86 5.70 39.53
CA THR A 878 34.14 6.13 40.92
C THR A 878 33.41 7.41 41.27
#